data_AF-A0A821H350-F1
#
_entry.id   AF-A0A821H350-F1
#
_cell.length_a   1.000
_cell.length_b   1.000
_cell.length_c   1.000
_cell.angle_alpha   90.00
_cell.angle_beta   90.00
_cell.angle_gamma   90.00
#
_symmetry.space_group_name_H-M   'P 1'
#
loop_
_entity.id
_entity.type
_entity.pdbx_description
1 polymer ?
#
loop_
_entity_poly.entity_id
_entity_poly.type
_entity_poly.pdbx_seq_one_letter_code
_entity_poly.pdbx_strand_id
1 'polypeptide(L)'
;MDMYNGQPVLVKSSQVCEIHSDGNYWQAIKSIGIFPDILIVDLNGAFGETDTKNREIIKKLALKYPVHTGGGLRSLSDVEDVLKSNVRRCTVASADDELIAKIPKDRLIVEMSINENNEVLIHGRKTNTHVNIITKVNQLIAMGVNVISITFVNAEGHLSGIPRKQIQDLLVQIPKNIEKIYIAGGISTMDDLEYLWSFNRIIPQLGSAIWKKKLTIGSIFNGMINFDGNGTVSSIIQDLNGLVKGLCYMNRESIEQTCETRQLYRYSRRFGKVMMKGETSGDIQHIVRISLDCDMDAMLMIVDSQKSFCHAGNYSCFSLPTSIKANLATLAEHIKSRINQDSYSGRIQRNPQLALAKIMEEFWEVVVAHQDNQISECSDLLVHLVMYLNGSGISIEDIFNELHARRWAPKLLVENTKISSNEKSNEIVIGISASKYPDKTDEFAEEQLGIKIARHSGRNLLVEGQIVDRDKFCKYFSHDENMKVSLFISRPQDMPWLLASKRVAHVITFETVIKNYPKFYTVLHEIVDPSLSLALVCRKGACVEPEKWTAQNKPLIASEHVHHVTRFLEQMNIKHDKYHLDKITGSSEGFLVNTDKYLLADTIVETGKTLEENNLEIWKLIIPKGQLRIGLYGYCN
;
A
#
# COMPACT_ATOMS: atom_id res chain seq x y z
N MET A 1 22.54 12.56 -9.03
CA MET A 1 23.09 12.77 -7.68
C MET A 1 23.75 11.49 -7.29
N ASP A 2 25.06 11.51 -7.10
CA ASP A 2 25.77 10.28 -6.76
C ASP A 2 25.87 10.17 -5.24
N MET A 3 25.67 8.98 -4.70
CA MET A 3 25.68 8.69 -3.27
C MET A 3 26.80 7.72 -2.95
N TYR A 4 27.60 8.02 -1.93
CA TYR A 4 28.63 7.15 -1.39
C TYR A 4 28.66 7.25 0.13
N ASN A 5 28.67 6.12 0.84
CA ASN A 5 28.66 6.03 2.30
C ASN A 5 27.53 6.84 2.98
N GLY A 6 26.39 6.98 2.30
CA GLY A 6 25.23 7.75 2.74
C GLY A 6 25.36 9.25 2.58
N GLN A 7 26.36 9.73 1.83
CA GLN A 7 26.60 11.14 1.55
C GLN A 7 26.52 11.42 0.05
N PRO A 8 26.01 12.60 -0.35
CA PRO A 8 26.02 13.00 -1.74
C PRO A 8 27.41 13.50 -2.17
N VAL A 9 27.91 12.97 -3.28
CA VAL A 9 29.30 13.14 -3.72
C VAL A 9 29.41 13.47 -5.21
N LEU A 10 30.58 13.96 -5.62
CA LEU A 10 30.99 14.08 -7.00
C LEU A 10 32.08 13.05 -7.32
N VAL A 11 31.92 12.41 -8.48
CA VAL A 11 32.88 11.44 -9.03
C VAL A 11 33.67 12.06 -10.17
N LYS A 12 34.97 11.78 -10.24
CA LYS A 12 35.81 12.04 -11.40
C LYS A 12 36.59 10.77 -11.73
N SER A 13 36.54 10.34 -13.00
CA SER A 13 37.26 9.14 -13.46
C SER A 13 37.03 7.91 -12.58
N SER A 14 35.77 7.66 -12.19
CA SER A 14 35.35 6.55 -11.32
C SER A 14 35.90 6.59 -9.89
N GLN A 15 36.37 7.75 -9.41
CA GLN A 15 36.79 7.97 -8.03
C GLN A 15 35.97 9.07 -7.37
N VAL A 16 35.61 8.88 -6.09
CA VAL A 16 34.94 9.91 -5.28
C VAL A 16 35.94 11.02 -4.99
N CYS A 17 35.61 12.26 -5.33
CA CYS A 17 36.54 13.38 -5.22
C CYS A 17 36.08 14.46 -4.24
N GLU A 18 34.77 14.65 -4.08
CA GLU A 18 34.21 15.76 -3.32
C GLU A 18 32.88 15.37 -2.70
N ILE A 19 32.65 15.75 -1.45
CA ILE A 19 31.34 15.71 -0.80
C ILE A 19 30.70 17.08 -1.00
N HIS A 20 29.44 17.11 -1.43
CA HIS A 20 28.70 18.36 -1.60
C HIS A 20 27.50 18.43 -0.65
N SER A 21 26.82 19.59 -0.62
CA SER A 21 25.64 19.81 0.24
C SER A 21 25.90 19.45 1.71
N ASP A 22 27.11 19.71 2.20
CA ASP A 22 27.55 19.44 3.57
C ASP A 22 27.38 17.96 3.99
N GLY A 23 27.39 17.04 3.03
CA GLY A 23 27.15 15.62 3.26
C GLY A 23 25.68 15.26 3.52
N ASN A 24 24.76 16.22 3.41
CA ASN A 24 23.35 16.06 3.72
C ASN A 24 22.53 15.79 2.44
N TYR A 25 22.12 14.53 2.27
CA TYR A 25 21.30 14.12 1.12
C TYR A 25 19.89 14.77 1.10
N TRP A 26 19.33 15.20 2.25
CA TRP A 26 18.06 15.95 2.27
C TRP A 26 18.23 17.34 1.69
N GLN A 27 19.35 18.01 1.98
CA GLN A 27 19.67 19.31 1.42
C GLN A 27 19.92 19.20 -0.09
N ALA A 28 20.65 18.16 -0.51
CA ALA A 28 20.91 17.87 -1.92
C ALA A 28 19.61 17.58 -2.69
N ILE A 29 18.78 16.63 -2.23
CA ILE A 29 17.55 16.30 -2.95
C ILE A 29 16.56 17.47 -2.96
N LYS A 30 16.49 18.27 -1.88
CA LYS A 30 15.63 19.44 -1.81
C LYS A 30 16.05 20.48 -2.85
N SER A 31 17.35 20.67 -3.09
CA SER A 31 17.85 21.65 -4.06
C SER A 31 17.50 21.30 -5.50
N ILE A 32 17.54 20.01 -5.89
CA ILE A 32 17.21 19.55 -7.25
C ILE A 32 15.77 19.05 -7.40
N GLY A 33 15.06 18.85 -6.29
CA GLY A 33 13.71 18.27 -6.22
C GLY A 33 12.61 19.05 -6.94
N ILE A 34 12.93 20.25 -7.43
CA ILE A 34 12.04 21.03 -8.29
C ILE A 34 11.86 20.41 -9.67
N PHE A 35 12.86 19.64 -10.14
CA PHE A 35 12.78 18.96 -11.43
C PHE A 35 11.85 17.74 -11.36
N PRO A 36 11.21 17.40 -12.49
CA PRO A 36 10.25 16.33 -12.52
C PRO A 36 10.86 14.92 -12.58
N ASP A 37 12.18 14.78 -12.79
CA ASP A 37 12.90 13.50 -12.83
C ASP A 37 14.30 13.68 -12.23
N ILE A 38 14.70 12.76 -11.35
CA ILE A 38 15.98 12.80 -10.64
C ILE A 38 16.64 11.43 -10.70
N LEU A 39 17.86 11.35 -11.23
CA LEU A 39 18.67 10.13 -11.13
C LEU A 39 19.52 10.19 -9.85
N ILE A 40 19.40 9.16 -8.99
CA ILE A 40 20.27 8.95 -7.85
C ILE A 40 21.07 7.66 -8.08
N VAL A 41 22.41 7.72 -7.95
CA VAL A 41 23.28 6.57 -8.22
C VAL A 41 23.88 6.06 -6.91
N ASP A 42 23.70 4.78 -6.63
CA ASP A 42 24.36 4.08 -5.52
C ASP A 42 25.78 3.67 -5.92
N LEU A 43 26.79 4.45 -5.50
CA LEU A 43 28.17 4.17 -5.83
C LEU A 43 28.76 3.00 -5.04
N ASN A 44 28.33 2.76 -3.80
CA ASN A 44 28.75 1.58 -3.04
C ASN A 44 28.36 0.32 -3.82
N GLY A 45 27.09 0.23 -4.23
CA GLY A 45 26.62 -0.84 -5.12
C GLY A 45 27.38 -0.89 -6.45
N ALA A 46 27.63 0.25 -7.10
CA ALA A 46 28.37 0.32 -8.35
C ALA A 46 29.81 -0.23 -8.23
N PHE A 47 30.49 0.07 -7.12
CA PHE A 47 31.83 -0.43 -6.81
C PHE A 47 31.86 -1.89 -6.34
N GLY A 48 30.69 -2.50 -6.15
CA GLY A 48 30.56 -3.91 -5.76
C GLY A 48 30.64 -4.13 -4.25
N GLU A 49 30.49 -3.06 -3.47
CA GLU A 49 30.36 -3.14 -2.02
C GLU A 49 28.99 -3.70 -1.63
N THR A 50 28.92 -4.38 -0.48
CA THR A 50 27.69 -4.98 0.03
C THR A 50 26.88 -4.07 0.95
N ASP A 51 27.39 -2.86 1.24
CA ASP A 51 26.67 -1.87 2.04
C ASP A 51 25.43 -1.35 1.28
N THR A 52 24.25 -1.53 1.87
CA THR A 52 22.96 -1.13 1.31
C THR A 52 22.47 0.23 1.82
N LYS A 53 23.27 0.94 2.64
CA LYS A 53 22.89 2.24 3.23
C LYS A 53 22.38 3.24 2.20
N ASN A 54 23.05 3.38 1.07
CA ASN A 54 22.60 4.27 -0.01
C ASN A 54 21.28 3.81 -0.61
N ARG A 55 21.13 2.50 -0.84
CA ARG A 55 19.92 1.92 -1.40
C ARG A 55 18.70 2.21 -0.51
N GLU A 56 18.84 2.07 0.81
CA GLU A 56 17.79 2.44 1.77
C GLU A 56 17.47 3.94 1.76
N ILE A 57 18.50 4.80 1.65
CA ILE A 57 18.29 6.25 1.47
C ILE A 57 17.51 6.54 0.17
N ILE A 58 17.89 5.90 -0.94
CA ILE A 58 17.23 6.06 -2.24
C ILE A 58 15.76 5.65 -2.16
N LYS A 59 15.46 4.50 -1.55
CA LYS A 59 14.09 4.01 -1.34
C LYS A 59 13.27 5.02 -0.53
N LYS A 60 13.85 5.60 0.53
CA LYS A 60 13.21 6.65 1.33
C LYS A 60 12.95 7.94 0.53
N LEU A 61 13.88 8.33 -0.34
CA LEU A 61 13.73 9.53 -1.18
C LEU A 61 12.67 9.33 -2.27
N ALA A 62 12.59 8.14 -2.85
CA ALA A 62 11.63 7.80 -3.90
C ALA A 62 10.16 7.86 -3.44
N LEU A 63 9.89 7.78 -2.14
CA LEU A 63 8.54 8.03 -1.58
C LEU A 63 8.07 9.48 -1.74
N LYS A 64 9.00 10.44 -1.86
CA LYS A 64 8.70 11.89 -1.92
C LYS A 64 9.07 12.52 -3.26
N TYR A 65 10.04 11.96 -3.96
CA TYR A 65 10.60 12.54 -5.18
C TYR A 65 10.54 11.55 -6.34
N PRO A 66 10.42 12.06 -7.58
CA PRO A 66 10.40 11.24 -8.79
C PRO A 66 11.80 10.69 -9.13
N VAL A 67 12.20 9.65 -8.39
CA VAL A 67 13.57 9.11 -8.45
C VAL A 67 13.69 7.98 -9.48
N HIS A 68 14.67 8.08 -10.36
CA HIS A 68 15.30 6.96 -11.05
C HIS A 68 16.55 6.54 -10.25
N THR A 69 16.91 5.26 -10.30
CA THR A 69 18.10 4.79 -9.59
C THR A 69 18.94 3.81 -10.40
N GLY A 70 20.25 3.85 -10.19
CA GLY A 70 21.20 2.88 -10.72
C GLY A 70 22.32 2.62 -9.72
N GLY A 71 23.30 1.82 -10.12
CA GLY A 71 24.44 1.45 -9.28
C GLY A 71 24.21 0.12 -8.53
N GLY A 72 24.95 -0.90 -8.93
CA GLY A 72 24.95 -2.20 -8.23
C GLY A 72 23.75 -3.11 -8.44
N LEU A 73 22.86 -2.81 -9.40
CA LEU A 73 21.73 -3.67 -9.75
C LEU A 73 22.21 -4.80 -10.68
N ARG A 74 22.60 -5.94 -10.11
CA ARG A 74 23.21 -7.08 -10.83
C ARG A 74 22.31 -8.30 -10.93
N SER A 75 21.17 -8.30 -10.24
CA SER A 75 20.22 -9.39 -10.23
C SER A 75 18.79 -8.88 -10.34
N LEU A 76 17.86 -9.77 -10.69
CA LEU A 76 16.44 -9.44 -10.68
C LEU A 76 15.97 -9.05 -9.28
N SER A 77 16.52 -9.67 -8.23
CA SER A 77 16.22 -9.33 -6.83
C SER A 77 16.63 -7.89 -6.47
N ASP A 78 17.79 -7.42 -6.96
CA ASP A 78 18.21 -6.03 -6.74
C ASP A 78 17.24 -5.05 -7.40
N VAL A 79 16.83 -5.36 -8.63
CA VAL A 79 15.89 -4.52 -9.38
C VAL A 79 14.52 -4.50 -8.71
N GLU A 80 14.02 -5.64 -8.26
CA GLU A 80 12.75 -5.73 -7.54
C GLU A 80 12.77 -4.94 -6.23
N ASP A 81 13.86 -5.00 -5.45
CA ASP A 81 13.99 -4.27 -4.20
C ASP A 81 13.84 -2.75 -4.38
N VAL A 82 14.50 -2.17 -5.40
CA VAL A 82 14.38 -0.74 -5.68
C VAL A 82 13.03 -0.37 -6.30
N LEU A 83 12.52 -1.16 -7.26
CA LEU A 83 11.28 -0.85 -7.97
C LEU A 83 10.02 -0.98 -7.07
N LYS A 84 10.09 -1.77 -5.99
CA LYS A 84 9.06 -1.85 -4.93
C LYS A 84 8.94 -0.55 -4.12
N SER A 85 9.92 0.34 -4.16
CA SER A 85 9.99 1.53 -3.30
C SER A 85 9.63 2.82 -4.03
N ASN A 86 8.65 2.78 -4.95
CA ASN A 86 8.19 3.92 -5.75
C ASN A 86 9.21 4.54 -6.73
N VAL A 87 10.41 3.95 -6.86
CA VAL A 87 11.41 4.34 -7.86
C VAL A 87 10.81 4.26 -9.26
N ARG A 88 10.82 5.35 -10.03
CA ARG A 88 10.20 5.43 -11.36
C ARG A 88 10.86 4.50 -12.37
N ARG A 89 12.19 4.45 -12.41
CA ARG A 89 12.93 3.55 -13.30
C ARG A 89 14.23 3.10 -12.65
N CYS A 90 14.65 1.88 -12.95
CA CYS A 90 15.99 1.42 -12.67
C CYS A 90 16.89 1.63 -13.89
N THR A 91 18.15 1.93 -13.62
CA THR A 91 19.22 2.06 -14.61
C THR A 91 20.16 0.87 -14.43
N VAL A 92 20.33 0.08 -15.49
CA VAL A 92 21.23 -1.08 -15.51
C VAL A 92 22.24 -0.93 -16.64
N ALA A 93 23.43 -1.47 -16.43
CA ALA A 93 24.48 -1.47 -17.44
C ALA A 93 24.12 -2.41 -18.61
N SER A 94 24.54 -2.06 -19.82
CA SER A 94 24.32 -2.84 -21.04
C SER A 94 25.05 -4.19 -21.13
N ALA A 95 25.71 -4.61 -20.06
CA ALA A 95 26.53 -5.84 -20.04
C ALA A 95 25.70 -7.11 -19.80
N ASP A 96 24.51 -7.00 -19.22
CA ASP A 96 23.70 -8.14 -18.78
C ASP A 96 22.37 -8.23 -19.53
N ASP A 97 22.40 -8.91 -20.67
CA ASP A 97 21.23 -9.07 -21.56
C ASP A 97 20.14 -9.94 -20.93
N GLU A 98 20.51 -10.93 -20.12
CA GLU A 98 19.55 -11.79 -19.42
C GLU A 98 18.75 -11.02 -18.37
N LEU A 99 19.42 -10.16 -17.61
CA LEU A 99 18.77 -9.28 -16.66
C LEU A 99 17.89 -8.26 -17.39
N ILE A 100 18.42 -7.59 -18.42
CA ILE A 100 17.67 -6.61 -19.23
C ILE A 100 16.38 -7.23 -19.76
N ALA A 101 16.42 -8.46 -20.29
CA ALA A 101 15.26 -9.15 -20.83
C ALA A 101 14.12 -9.33 -19.80
N LYS A 102 14.44 -9.46 -18.51
CA LYS A 102 13.48 -9.74 -17.42
C LYS A 102 12.84 -8.49 -16.82
N ILE A 103 13.39 -7.30 -17.05
CA ILE A 103 12.91 -6.04 -16.45
C ILE A 103 11.78 -5.41 -17.31
N PRO A 104 10.68 -4.92 -16.70
CA PRO A 104 9.66 -4.14 -17.40
C PRO A 104 10.25 -2.90 -18.10
N LYS A 105 10.03 -2.78 -19.41
CA LYS A 105 10.75 -1.81 -20.27
C LYS A 105 10.36 -0.36 -20.02
N ASP A 106 9.12 -0.12 -19.60
CA ASP A 106 8.62 1.18 -19.15
C ASP A 106 9.29 1.67 -17.84
N ARG A 107 9.90 0.75 -17.08
CA ARG A 107 10.63 0.98 -15.83
C ARG A 107 12.16 0.86 -15.99
N LEU A 108 12.66 0.72 -17.22
CA LEU A 108 14.07 0.47 -17.50
C LEU A 108 14.74 1.66 -18.20
N ILE A 109 15.98 1.92 -17.81
CA ILE A 109 16.94 2.72 -18.57
C ILE A 109 18.18 1.84 -18.74
N VAL A 110 18.62 1.60 -19.98
CA VAL A 110 19.87 0.86 -20.23
C VAL A 110 20.99 1.86 -20.41
N GLU A 111 21.98 1.82 -19.51
CA GLU A 111 23.14 2.69 -19.54
C GLU A 111 24.29 2.05 -20.32
N MET A 112 24.90 2.85 -21.21
CA MET A 112 26.06 2.51 -22.02
C MET A 112 27.12 3.59 -21.88
N SER A 113 28.37 3.19 -21.70
CA SER A 113 29.52 4.08 -21.87
C SER A 113 30.18 3.79 -23.21
N ILE A 114 30.62 4.83 -23.93
CA ILE A 114 31.29 4.67 -25.23
C ILE A 114 32.59 5.48 -25.34
N ASN A 115 33.52 4.99 -26.16
CA ASN A 115 34.76 5.67 -26.54
C ASN A 115 34.59 6.54 -27.82
N GLU A 116 35.68 7.15 -28.31
CA GLU A 116 35.68 7.94 -29.55
C GLU A 116 35.26 7.16 -30.80
N ASN A 117 35.42 5.84 -30.80
CA ASN A 117 35.10 4.96 -31.92
C ASN A 117 33.66 4.42 -31.86
N ASN A 118 32.83 4.91 -30.94
CA ASN A 118 31.48 4.45 -30.68
C ASN A 118 31.41 2.97 -30.23
N GLU A 119 32.47 2.44 -29.64
CA GLU A 119 32.50 1.09 -29.08
C GLU A 119 32.02 1.10 -27.62
N VAL A 120 31.24 0.10 -27.24
CA VAL A 120 30.65 -0.01 -25.90
C VAL A 120 31.69 -0.48 -24.87
N LEU A 121 31.75 0.22 -23.75
CA LEU A 121 32.61 -0.08 -22.60
C LEU A 121 31.76 -0.62 -21.45
N ILE A 122 32.26 -1.68 -20.79
CA ILE A 122 31.60 -2.36 -19.66
C ILE A 122 32.51 -2.40 -18.42
N HIS A 123 32.00 -2.98 -17.32
CA HIS A 123 32.70 -3.13 -16.03
C HIS A 123 33.30 -1.82 -15.48
N GLY A 124 32.50 -0.75 -15.47
CA GLY A 124 32.97 0.57 -15.02
C GLY A 124 34.02 1.17 -15.96
N ARG A 125 33.85 0.95 -17.28
CA ARG A 125 34.70 1.45 -18.38
C ARG A 125 36.08 0.81 -18.48
N LYS A 126 36.31 -0.29 -17.77
CA LYS A 126 37.61 -1.00 -17.76
C LYS A 126 37.77 -1.94 -18.95
N THR A 127 36.68 -2.37 -19.57
CA THR A 127 36.71 -3.38 -20.64
C THR A 127 36.01 -2.82 -21.87
N ASN A 128 36.75 -2.75 -22.99
CA ASN A 128 36.15 -2.48 -24.30
C ASN A 128 35.58 -3.78 -24.88
N THR A 129 34.33 -3.74 -25.30
CA THR A 129 33.67 -4.90 -25.92
C THR A 129 33.98 -5.03 -27.41
N HIS A 130 34.53 -3.98 -28.03
CA HIS A 130 34.67 -3.83 -29.49
C HIS A 130 33.33 -3.91 -30.26
N VAL A 131 32.21 -3.87 -29.55
CA VAL A 131 30.87 -3.85 -30.14
C VAL A 131 30.48 -2.40 -30.38
N ASN A 132 30.15 -2.06 -31.63
CA ASN A 132 29.62 -0.75 -31.97
C ASN A 132 28.26 -0.51 -31.29
N ILE A 133 28.04 0.69 -30.78
CA ILE A 133 26.81 1.09 -30.08
C ILE A 133 25.54 0.84 -30.91
N ILE A 134 25.57 1.03 -32.23
CA ILE A 134 24.39 0.82 -33.09
C ILE A 134 23.98 -0.65 -33.09
N THR A 135 24.96 -1.56 -33.16
CA THR A 135 24.71 -3.00 -33.04
C THR A 135 24.08 -3.31 -31.68
N LYS A 136 24.61 -2.75 -30.59
CA LYS A 136 24.06 -2.97 -29.25
C LYS A 136 22.64 -2.40 -29.11
N VAL A 137 22.39 -1.19 -29.62
CA VAL A 137 21.06 -0.57 -29.62
C VAL A 137 20.04 -1.43 -30.37
N ASN A 138 20.40 -1.98 -31.53
CA ASN A 138 19.51 -2.88 -32.27
C ASN A 138 19.16 -4.15 -31.48
N GLN A 139 20.13 -4.71 -30.73
CA GLN A 139 19.86 -5.83 -29.81
C GLN A 139 18.90 -5.42 -28.68
N LEU A 140 19.09 -4.23 -28.10
CA LEU A 140 18.21 -3.71 -27.05
C LEU A 140 16.79 -3.46 -27.56
N ILE A 141 16.64 -2.93 -28.78
CA ILE A 141 15.34 -2.75 -29.45
C ILE A 141 14.64 -4.10 -29.64
N ALA A 142 15.37 -5.14 -30.04
CA ALA A 142 14.81 -6.49 -30.18
C ALA A 142 14.27 -7.05 -28.84
N MET A 143 14.81 -6.58 -27.70
CA MET A 143 14.32 -6.87 -26.36
C MET A 143 13.21 -5.91 -25.88
N GLY A 144 12.73 -5.00 -26.73
CA GLY A 144 11.69 -4.01 -26.40
C GLY A 144 12.18 -2.79 -25.59
N VAL A 145 13.49 -2.58 -25.47
CA VAL A 145 14.03 -1.38 -24.81
C VAL A 145 13.77 -0.15 -25.68
N ASN A 146 13.17 0.89 -25.10
CA ASN A 146 12.92 2.17 -25.77
C ASN A 146 13.61 3.36 -25.09
N VAL A 147 14.33 3.16 -23.98
CA VAL A 147 15.05 4.23 -23.28
C VAL A 147 16.45 3.80 -22.91
N ILE A 148 17.42 4.63 -23.31
CA ILE A 148 18.85 4.40 -23.07
C ILE A 148 19.51 5.63 -22.46
N SER A 149 20.63 5.44 -21.79
CA SER A 149 21.55 6.50 -21.38
C SER A 149 22.92 6.25 -22.00
N ILE A 150 23.52 7.30 -22.57
CA ILE A 150 24.82 7.25 -23.23
C ILE A 150 25.77 8.21 -22.51
N THR A 151 26.88 7.66 -22.02
CA THR A 151 27.96 8.41 -21.41
C THR A 151 29.19 8.38 -22.32
N PHE A 152 29.69 9.56 -22.69
CA PHE A 152 30.86 9.72 -23.55
C PHE A 152 32.11 9.86 -22.69
N VAL A 153 32.96 8.83 -22.64
CA VAL A 153 34.06 8.75 -21.67
C VAL A 153 35.07 9.89 -21.82
N ASN A 154 35.31 10.36 -23.05
CA ASN A 154 36.25 11.45 -23.32
C ASN A 154 35.76 12.84 -22.87
N ALA A 155 34.47 12.96 -22.51
CA ALA A 155 33.86 14.22 -22.07
C ALA A 155 33.53 14.25 -20.56
N GLU A 156 33.67 13.12 -19.86
CA GLU A 156 33.12 12.96 -18.52
C GLU A 156 34.02 13.53 -17.41
N GLY A 157 33.44 14.20 -16.41
CA GLY A 157 34.16 14.65 -15.21
C GLY A 157 35.16 15.82 -15.42
N HIS A 158 35.37 16.25 -16.66
CA HIS A 158 36.30 17.34 -17.01
C HIS A 158 35.60 18.70 -17.20
N LEU A 159 34.26 18.74 -17.30
CA LEU A 159 33.48 19.95 -17.65
C LEU A 159 33.99 20.64 -18.93
N SER A 160 34.62 19.87 -19.83
CA SER A 160 35.32 20.34 -21.02
C SER A 160 34.42 20.45 -22.26
N GLY A 161 33.10 20.30 -22.10
CA GLY A 161 32.11 20.30 -23.18
C GLY A 161 31.70 18.90 -23.66
N ILE A 162 30.66 18.85 -24.48
CA ILE A 162 30.10 17.62 -25.06
C ILE A 162 30.65 17.33 -26.47
N PRO A 163 30.76 16.06 -26.90
CA PRO A 163 31.26 15.71 -28.23
C PRO A 163 30.17 15.90 -29.29
N ARG A 164 29.88 17.17 -29.66
CA ARG A 164 28.74 17.55 -30.54
C ARG A 164 28.67 16.72 -31.82
N LYS A 165 29.77 16.63 -32.57
CA LYS A 165 29.82 15.87 -33.83
C LYS A 165 29.48 14.39 -33.63
N GLN A 166 30.09 13.74 -32.63
CA GLN A 166 29.82 12.34 -32.32
C GLN A 166 28.35 12.12 -31.94
N ILE A 167 27.77 13.02 -31.14
CA ILE A 167 26.35 12.98 -30.78
C ILE A 167 25.47 13.09 -32.05
N GLN A 168 25.74 14.06 -32.92
CA GLN A 168 24.98 14.25 -34.15
C GLN A 168 25.03 13.00 -35.04
N ASP A 169 26.23 12.46 -35.27
CA ASP A 169 26.46 11.29 -36.12
C ASP A 169 25.75 10.03 -35.56
N LEU A 170 25.74 9.87 -34.22
CA LEU A 170 25.06 8.78 -33.55
C LEU A 170 23.54 8.90 -33.65
N LEU A 171 22.98 10.10 -33.42
CA LEU A 171 21.54 10.30 -33.40
C LEU A 171 20.87 10.05 -34.75
N VAL A 172 21.58 10.29 -35.85
CA VAL A 172 21.13 9.93 -37.20
C VAL A 172 20.96 8.41 -37.35
N GLN A 173 21.80 7.62 -36.68
CA GLN A 173 21.85 6.17 -36.81
C GLN A 173 20.95 5.44 -35.79
N ILE A 174 20.68 6.03 -34.63
CA ILE A 174 19.86 5.40 -33.58
C ILE A 174 18.38 5.35 -34.04
N PRO A 175 17.78 4.15 -34.18
CA PRO A 175 16.41 4.00 -34.64
C PRO A 175 15.37 4.71 -33.75
N LYS A 176 14.25 5.14 -34.34
CA LYS A 176 13.17 5.86 -33.63
C LYS A 176 12.48 5.07 -32.53
N ASN A 177 12.62 3.74 -32.53
CA ASN A 177 12.14 2.86 -31.46
C ASN A 177 12.73 3.21 -30.08
N ILE A 178 13.91 3.84 -30.04
CA ILE A 178 14.42 4.45 -28.81
C ILE A 178 13.76 5.81 -28.62
N GLU A 179 12.69 5.89 -27.84
CA GLU A 179 11.95 7.14 -27.62
C GLU A 179 12.76 8.20 -26.85
N LYS A 180 13.60 7.78 -25.89
CA LYS A 180 14.37 8.70 -25.04
C LYS A 180 15.83 8.29 -24.95
N ILE A 181 16.71 9.28 -25.11
CA ILE A 181 18.16 9.11 -25.04
C ILE A 181 18.70 10.10 -24.01
N TYR A 182 19.12 9.58 -22.85
CA TYR A 182 19.83 10.39 -21.87
C TYR A 182 21.27 10.58 -22.33
N ILE A 183 21.75 11.82 -22.30
CA ILE A 183 23.15 12.17 -22.62
C ILE A 183 23.81 12.64 -21.35
N ALA A 184 24.82 11.89 -20.90
CA ALA A 184 25.56 12.18 -19.67
C ALA A 184 27.04 12.48 -19.96
N GLY A 185 27.63 13.30 -19.11
CA GLY A 185 29.03 13.71 -19.21
C GLY A 185 29.24 14.98 -20.05
N GLY A 186 30.19 15.83 -19.66
CA GLY A 186 30.65 16.97 -20.45
C GLY A 186 29.78 18.24 -20.41
N ILE A 187 28.49 18.14 -20.13
CA ILE A 187 27.55 19.28 -20.12
C ILE A 187 27.95 20.29 -19.04
N SER A 188 28.29 21.51 -19.43
CA SER A 188 28.75 22.55 -18.49
C SER A 188 28.19 23.95 -18.76
N THR A 189 27.57 24.18 -19.92
CA THR A 189 27.07 25.51 -20.35
C THR A 189 25.62 25.45 -20.84
N MET A 190 24.97 26.62 -20.94
CA MET A 190 23.63 26.73 -21.55
C MET A 190 23.66 26.43 -23.05
N ASP A 191 24.74 26.80 -23.75
CA ASP A 191 24.93 26.46 -25.17
C ASP A 191 25.00 24.94 -25.41
N ASP A 192 25.58 24.17 -24.48
CA ASP A 192 25.51 22.70 -24.54
C ASP A 192 24.07 22.19 -24.40
N LEU A 193 23.28 22.79 -23.51
CA LEU A 193 21.88 22.42 -23.31
C LEU A 193 21.02 22.79 -24.53
N GLU A 194 21.17 24.00 -25.07
CA GLU A 194 20.48 24.46 -26.28
C GLU A 194 20.81 23.55 -27.48
N TYR A 195 22.08 23.18 -27.63
CA TYR A 195 22.50 22.21 -28.63
C TYR A 195 21.79 20.85 -28.44
N LEU A 196 21.76 20.31 -27.23
CA LEU A 196 21.11 19.03 -26.96
C LEU A 196 19.59 19.08 -27.12
N TRP A 197 18.94 20.17 -26.71
CA TRP A 197 17.49 20.37 -26.85
C TRP A 197 17.04 20.57 -28.30
N SER A 198 17.97 20.90 -29.22
CA SER A 198 17.66 20.91 -30.66
C SER A 198 17.29 19.52 -31.22
N PHE A 199 17.44 18.45 -30.43
CA PHE A 199 17.05 17.09 -30.79
C PHE A 199 15.87 16.58 -29.96
N ASN A 200 14.72 16.29 -30.61
CA ASN A 200 13.43 15.91 -29.98
C ASN A 200 13.42 14.64 -29.09
N ARG A 201 14.53 13.89 -28.97
CA ARG A 201 14.63 12.64 -28.19
C ARG A 201 15.67 12.69 -27.07
N ILE A 202 16.43 13.78 -26.99
CA ILE A 202 17.55 13.91 -26.07
C ILE A 202 17.08 14.46 -24.73
N ILE A 203 17.57 13.84 -23.66
CA ILE A 203 17.40 14.31 -22.29
C ILE A 203 18.79 14.55 -21.70
N PRO A 204 19.21 15.82 -21.53
CA PRO A 204 20.48 16.13 -20.90
C PRO A 204 20.50 15.65 -19.44
N GLN A 205 21.49 14.85 -19.06
CA GLN A 205 21.69 14.38 -17.70
C GLN A 205 22.73 15.25 -16.99
N LEU A 206 22.27 16.07 -16.05
CA LEU A 206 23.12 17.01 -15.32
C LEU A 206 23.60 16.44 -13.98
N GLY A 207 24.92 16.53 -13.75
CA GLY A 207 25.57 16.14 -12.51
C GLY A 207 26.43 17.28 -11.97
N SER A 208 27.74 17.23 -12.21
CA SER A 208 28.72 18.19 -11.66
C SER A 208 28.42 19.66 -11.99
N ALA A 209 27.77 19.96 -13.13
CA ALA A 209 27.46 21.34 -13.51
C ALA A 209 26.50 22.05 -12.52
N ILE A 210 25.56 21.31 -11.93
CA ILE A 210 24.64 21.85 -10.92
C ILE A 210 25.40 22.10 -9.61
N TRP A 211 26.12 21.09 -9.12
CA TRP A 211 26.79 21.15 -7.82
C TRP A 211 27.96 22.12 -7.78
N LYS A 212 28.67 22.28 -8.90
CA LYS A 212 29.73 23.28 -9.09
C LYS A 212 29.19 24.66 -9.52
N LYS A 213 27.85 24.85 -9.50
CA LYS A 213 27.16 26.10 -9.81
C LYS A 213 27.52 26.70 -11.18
N LYS A 214 27.88 25.85 -12.15
CA LYS A 214 28.09 26.27 -13.56
C LYS A 214 26.76 26.55 -14.25
N LEU A 215 25.73 25.81 -13.87
CA LEU A 215 24.35 25.99 -14.30
C LEU A 215 23.47 26.12 -13.08
N THR A 216 22.56 27.08 -13.08
CA THR A 216 21.54 27.21 -12.03
C THR A 216 20.23 26.62 -12.52
N ILE A 217 19.36 26.24 -11.60
CA ILE A 217 18.06 25.68 -11.98
C ILE A 217 17.21 26.73 -12.70
N GLY A 218 17.29 27.99 -12.26
CA GLY A 218 16.62 29.11 -12.93
C GLY A 218 17.10 29.30 -14.36
N SER A 219 18.41 29.26 -14.62
CA SER A 219 18.94 29.41 -15.98
C SER A 219 18.51 28.26 -16.89
N ILE A 220 18.44 27.03 -16.36
CA ILE A 220 17.96 25.86 -17.10
C ILE A 220 16.50 26.02 -17.50
N PHE A 221 15.60 26.37 -16.57
CA PHE A 221 14.21 26.62 -16.91
C PHE A 221 14.06 27.77 -17.92
N ASN A 222 14.82 28.85 -17.76
CA ASN A 222 14.81 29.97 -18.72
C ASN A 222 15.29 29.58 -20.13
N GLY A 223 16.10 28.53 -20.27
CA GLY A 223 16.50 27.99 -21.57
C GLY A 223 15.49 27.00 -22.16
N MET A 224 14.70 26.32 -21.34
CA MET A 224 13.67 25.38 -21.80
C MET A 224 12.37 26.06 -22.24
N ILE A 225 12.03 27.21 -21.65
CA ILE A 225 10.72 27.84 -21.83
C ILE A 225 10.63 28.63 -23.14
N ASN A 226 9.55 28.38 -23.88
CA ASN A 226 9.10 29.19 -25.00
C ASN A 226 8.24 30.36 -24.50
N PHE A 227 8.89 31.50 -24.26
CA PHE A 227 8.18 32.71 -23.83
C PHE A 227 7.30 33.29 -24.94
N ASP A 228 6.18 33.88 -24.56
CA ASP A 228 5.30 34.61 -25.47
C ASP A 228 5.95 35.90 -26.00
N GLY A 229 5.27 36.58 -26.92
CA GLY A 229 5.75 37.84 -27.51
C GLY A 229 6.01 38.98 -26.51
N ASN A 230 5.56 38.84 -25.26
CA ASN A 230 5.80 39.80 -24.18
C ASN A 230 6.96 39.37 -23.26
N GLY A 231 7.66 38.27 -23.57
CA GLY A 231 8.70 37.70 -22.72
C GLY A 231 8.14 37.05 -21.44
N THR A 232 6.90 36.57 -21.48
CA THR A 232 6.23 35.93 -20.35
C THR A 232 5.74 34.53 -20.66
N VAL A 233 5.54 33.71 -19.63
CA VAL A 233 4.98 32.36 -19.72
C VAL A 233 3.81 32.23 -18.75
N SER A 234 2.79 31.46 -19.14
CA SER A 234 1.66 31.15 -18.26
C SER A 234 2.05 30.08 -17.26
N SER A 235 1.82 30.34 -15.96
CA SER A 235 2.16 29.43 -14.87
C SER A 235 0.91 29.06 -14.07
N ILE A 236 0.49 27.81 -14.17
CA ILE A 236 -0.59 27.21 -13.40
C ILE A 236 -0.04 26.82 -12.03
N ILE A 237 -0.67 27.30 -10.97
CA ILE A 237 -0.29 27.01 -9.60
C ILE A 237 -1.26 25.97 -9.03
N GLN A 238 -0.73 24.87 -8.53
CA GLN A 238 -1.50 23.74 -8.01
C GLN A 238 -0.99 23.36 -6.62
N ASP A 239 -1.89 22.90 -5.73
CA ASP A 239 -1.49 22.31 -4.46
C ASP A 239 -1.03 20.85 -4.61
N LEU A 240 -0.60 20.24 -3.50
CA LEU A 240 -0.19 18.83 -3.46
C LEU A 240 -1.31 17.83 -3.76
N ASN A 241 -2.58 18.24 -3.63
CA ASN A 241 -3.76 17.40 -3.85
C ASN A 241 -4.31 17.50 -5.27
N GLY A 242 -3.68 18.30 -6.13
CA GLY A 242 -4.10 18.51 -7.52
C GLY A 242 -5.07 19.68 -7.72
N LEU A 243 -5.41 20.45 -6.69
CA LEU A 243 -6.28 21.61 -6.82
C LEU A 243 -5.53 22.79 -7.43
N VAL A 244 -6.06 23.34 -8.52
CA VAL A 244 -5.54 24.58 -9.10
C VAL A 244 -5.88 25.77 -8.19
N LYS A 245 -4.84 26.42 -7.66
CA LYS A 245 -4.92 27.61 -6.80
C LYS A 245 -5.00 28.90 -7.62
N GLY A 246 -4.42 28.94 -8.82
CA GLY A 246 -4.46 30.13 -9.65
C GLY A 246 -3.60 30.03 -10.91
N LEU A 247 -3.68 31.08 -11.73
CA LEU A 247 -2.79 31.29 -12.88
C LEU A 247 -2.01 32.59 -12.68
N CYS A 248 -0.69 32.52 -12.87
CA CYS A 248 0.22 33.65 -12.82
C CYS A 248 0.98 33.75 -14.15
N TYR A 249 1.53 34.92 -14.43
CA TYR A 249 2.51 35.09 -15.52
C TYR A 249 3.89 35.20 -14.91
N MET A 250 4.89 34.63 -15.58
CA MET A 250 6.27 34.68 -15.15
C MET A 250 7.17 35.14 -16.29
N ASN A 251 8.16 35.97 -15.96
CA ASN A 251 9.26 36.32 -16.84
C ASN A 251 10.55 35.65 -16.34
N ARG A 252 11.65 35.81 -17.10
CA ARG A 252 12.96 35.23 -16.77
C ARG A 252 13.43 35.50 -15.34
N GLU A 253 13.31 36.75 -14.90
CA GLU A 253 13.70 37.18 -13.54
C GLU A 253 12.87 36.48 -12.45
N SER A 254 11.54 36.43 -12.62
CA SER A 254 10.67 35.77 -11.64
C SER A 254 10.93 34.26 -11.54
N ILE A 255 11.33 33.61 -12.64
CA ILE A 255 11.69 32.18 -12.66
C ILE A 255 12.98 31.94 -11.89
N GLU A 256 13.99 32.79 -12.10
CA GLU A 256 15.27 32.71 -11.39
C GLU A 256 15.08 32.85 -9.88
N GLN A 257 14.39 33.90 -9.44
CA GLN A 257 14.09 34.13 -8.02
C GLN A 257 13.27 32.99 -7.43
N THR A 258 12.30 32.46 -8.18
CA THR A 258 11.46 31.33 -7.74
C THR A 258 12.29 30.06 -7.53
N CYS A 259 13.18 29.74 -8.46
CA CYS A 259 14.02 28.55 -8.38
C CYS A 259 15.07 28.67 -7.27
N GLU A 260 15.63 29.86 -7.05
CA GLU A 260 16.63 30.13 -6.02
C GLU A 260 16.04 30.10 -4.61
N THR A 261 14.97 30.86 -4.38
CA THR A 261 14.38 31.05 -3.05
C THR A 261 13.40 29.94 -2.64
N ARG A 262 12.90 29.17 -3.62
CA ARG A 262 11.77 28.24 -3.47
C ARG A 262 10.48 28.91 -2.99
N GLN A 263 10.32 30.20 -3.27
CA GLN A 263 9.07 30.95 -3.05
C GLN A 263 8.49 31.35 -4.41
N LEU A 264 7.17 31.38 -4.53
CA LEU A 264 6.54 31.77 -5.81
C LEU A 264 6.70 33.28 -6.06
N TYR A 265 7.50 33.64 -7.06
CA TYR A 265 7.52 34.97 -7.65
C TYR A 265 6.67 34.98 -8.93
N ARG A 266 6.04 36.11 -9.22
CA ARG A 266 5.25 36.31 -10.46
C ARG A 266 5.57 37.64 -11.10
N TYR A 267 5.48 37.71 -12.42
CA TYR A 267 5.51 38.96 -13.16
C TYR A 267 4.10 39.57 -13.22
N SER A 268 3.93 40.75 -12.63
CA SER A 268 2.67 41.46 -12.67
C SER A 268 2.54 42.28 -13.95
N ARG A 269 1.81 41.78 -14.94
CA ARG A 269 1.55 42.53 -16.19
C ARG A 269 0.91 43.91 -15.95
N ARG A 270 0.13 44.06 -14.89
CA ARG A 270 -0.48 45.35 -14.49
C ARG A 270 0.53 46.36 -13.95
N PHE A 271 1.55 45.90 -13.23
CA PHE A 271 2.53 46.77 -12.55
C PHE A 271 3.91 46.75 -13.22
N GLY A 272 4.09 45.95 -14.27
CA GLY A 272 5.35 45.83 -15.01
C GLY A 272 6.53 45.31 -14.19
N LYS A 273 6.31 44.63 -13.06
CA LYS A 273 7.37 44.21 -12.12
C LYS A 273 7.17 42.82 -11.56
N VAL A 274 8.27 42.22 -11.13
CA VAL A 274 8.28 40.97 -10.36
C VAL A 274 7.78 41.22 -8.94
N MET A 275 6.98 40.29 -8.42
CA MET A 275 6.39 40.36 -7.08
C MET A 275 6.36 38.97 -6.45
N MET A 276 6.66 38.88 -5.15
CA MET A 276 6.55 37.65 -4.39
C MET A 276 5.10 37.40 -3.94
N LYS A 277 4.58 36.20 -4.21
CA LYS A 277 3.21 35.86 -3.82
C LYS A 277 3.12 35.66 -2.30
N GLY A 278 2.32 36.50 -1.65
CA GLY A 278 2.11 36.45 -0.19
C GLY A 278 3.04 37.37 0.59
N GLU A 279 3.87 38.18 -0.06
CA GLU A 279 4.79 39.12 0.59
C GLU A 279 4.09 40.06 1.59
N THR A 280 2.96 40.66 1.17
CA THR A 280 2.22 41.59 2.03
C THR A 280 1.31 40.87 3.04
N SER A 281 0.71 39.73 2.68
CA SER A 281 -0.24 39.02 3.55
C SER A 281 0.40 38.02 4.51
N GLY A 282 1.66 37.64 4.28
CA GLY A 282 2.34 36.53 4.96
C GLY A 282 2.00 35.14 4.41
N ASP A 283 1.07 35.02 3.46
CA ASP A 283 0.67 33.74 2.84
C ASP A 283 1.63 33.28 1.74
N ILE A 284 2.89 33.09 2.14
CA ILE A 284 3.97 32.66 1.24
C ILE A 284 3.63 31.30 0.64
N GLN A 285 3.89 31.15 -0.66
CA GLN A 285 3.70 29.91 -1.41
C GLN A 285 5.06 29.27 -1.68
N HIS A 286 5.31 28.10 -1.10
CA HIS A 286 6.58 27.38 -1.24
C HIS A 286 6.53 26.42 -2.43
N ILE A 287 7.51 26.51 -3.32
CA ILE A 287 7.58 25.69 -4.54
C ILE A 287 8.21 24.34 -4.23
N VAL A 288 7.44 23.29 -4.51
CA VAL A 288 7.88 21.90 -4.41
C VAL A 288 8.45 21.44 -5.74
N ARG A 289 7.70 21.63 -6.82
CA ARG A 289 8.02 21.08 -8.16
C ARG A 289 7.57 22.03 -9.26
N ILE A 290 8.31 22.03 -10.35
CA ILE A 290 7.97 22.71 -11.59
C ILE A 290 7.96 21.67 -12.72
N SER A 291 7.01 21.79 -13.65
CA SER A 291 6.97 21.01 -14.88
C SER A 291 6.53 21.92 -16.03
N LEU A 292 6.98 21.59 -17.24
CA LEU A 292 6.56 22.26 -18.47
C LEU A 292 5.60 21.34 -19.22
N ASP A 293 4.75 21.91 -20.07
CA ASP A 293 3.96 21.16 -21.03
C ASP A 293 4.81 20.69 -22.23
N CYS A 294 4.16 20.04 -23.20
CA CYS A 294 4.84 19.32 -24.28
C CYS A 294 5.56 20.21 -25.28
N ASP A 295 5.09 21.43 -25.47
CA ASP A 295 5.65 22.48 -26.34
C ASP A 295 6.32 23.61 -25.53
N MET A 296 6.41 23.45 -24.21
CA MET A 296 7.20 24.28 -23.30
C MET A 296 6.75 25.74 -23.22
N ASP A 297 5.49 26.05 -23.54
CA ASP A 297 4.91 27.40 -23.50
C ASP A 297 3.99 27.64 -22.28
N ALA A 298 3.83 26.62 -21.42
CA ALA A 298 3.21 26.74 -20.10
C ALA A 298 3.97 25.99 -19.00
N MET A 299 3.82 26.49 -17.77
CA MET A 299 4.40 25.90 -16.56
C MET A 299 3.31 25.39 -15.62
N LEU A 300 3.53 24.24 -15.00
CA LEU A 300 2.80 23.77 -13.82
C LEU A 300 3.72 23.87 -12.61
N MET A 301 3.31 24.62 -11.59
CA MET A 301 4.03 24.78 -10.32
C MET A 301 3.23 24.19 -9.18
N ILE A 302 3.82 23.20 -8.51
CA ILE A 302 3.26 22.58 -7.32
C ILE A 302 3.75 23.34 -6.10
N VAL A 303 2.82 23.80 -5.26
CA VAL A 303 3.11 24.51 -4.02
C VAL A 303 2.68 23.72 -2.78
N ASP A 304 3.52 23.75 -1.75
CA ASP A 304 3.20 23.25 -0.41
C ASP A 304 2.82 24.43 0.48
N SER A 305 1.56 24.85 0.37
CA SER A 305 1.02 25.91 1.22
C SER A 305 -0.48 25.70 1.42
N GLN A 306 -0.87 25.43 2.66
CA GLN A 306 -2.27 25.42 3.09
C GLN A 306 -2.85 26.83 3.26
N LYS A 307 -2.08 27.87 2.88
CA LYS A 307 -2.49 29.27 2.99
C LYS A 307 -3.37 29.72 1.83
N SER A 308 -4.05 30.84 2.05
CA SER A 308 -4.87 31.51 1.04
C SER A 308 -4.02 31.93 -0.15
N PHE A 309 -4.53 31.68 -1.35
CA PHE A 309 -3.88 32.11 -2.58
C PHE A 309 -4.47 33.41 -3.11
N CYS A 310 -5.77 33.62 -3.00
CA CYS A 310 -6.39 34.82 -3.51
C CYS A 310 -6.14 36.03 -2.59
N HIS A 311 -6.05 37.23 -3.17
CA HIS A 311 -5.98 38.48 -2.41
C HIS A 311 -7.27 38.77 -1.62
N ALA A 312 -8.38 38.11 -1.98
CA ALA A 312 -9.65 38.15 -1.24
C ALA A 312 -9.69 37.16 -0.06
N GLY A 313 -8.58 36.48 0.26
CA GLY A 313 -8.51 35.52 1.37
C GLY A 313 -8.92 34.08 1.01
N ASN A 314 -9.33 33.82 -0.23
CA ASN A 314 -9.73 32.48 -0.67
C ASN A 314 -8.51 31.55 -0.89
N TYR A 315 -8.71 30.25 -0.68
CA TYR A 315 -7.68 29.22 -0.93
C TYR A 315 -7.26 29.12 -2.40
N SER A 316 -8.19 29.37 -3.32
CA SER A 316 -7.96 29.45 -4.76
C SER A 316 -8.49 30.78 -5.31
N CYS A 317 -7.87 31.29 -6.38
CA CYS A 317 -8.40 32.39 -7.19
C CYS A 317 -9.65 31.98 -7.97
N PHE A 318 -9.85 30.68 -8.20
CA PHE A 318 -11.01 30.17 -8.91
C PHE A 318 -12.15 29.91 -7.92
N SER A 319 -13.29 30.54 -8.16
CA SER A 319 -14.53 30.26 -7.44
C SER A 319 -15.00 28.86 -7.84
N LEU A 320 -14.74 27.86 -7.01
CA LEU A 320 -15.40 26.57 -7.14
C LEU A 320 -16.71 26.66 -6.36
N PRO A 321 -17.89 26.67 -7.00
CA PRO A 321 -19.19 26.74 -6.32
C PRO A 321 -19.49 25.49 -5.48
N THR A 322 -18.65 24.48 -5.53
CA THR A 322 -18.74 23.26 -4.72
C THR A 322 -17.44 23.07 -3.96
N SER A 323 -17.54 22.61 -2.72
CA SER A 323 -16.44 21.92 -2.04
C SER A 323 -15.75 20.99 -3.04
N ILE A 324 -14.42 21.04 -3.07
CA ILE A 324 -13.58 20.08 -3.80
C ILE A 324 -14.23 18.70 -3.61
N LYS A 325 -14.60 18.00 -4.70
CA LYS A 325 -15.14 16.63 -4.59
C LYS A 325 -14.22 15.88 -3.62
N ALA A 326 -14.76 15.48 -2.47
CA ALA A 326 -13.96 14.91 -1.41
C ALA A 326 -13.16 13.74 -1.99
N ASN A 327 -11.85 13.78 -1.79
CA ASN A 327 -10.97 12.68 -2.13
C ASN A 327 -10.49 12.02 -0.85
N LEU A 328 -10.00 10.78 -0.96
CA LEU A 328 -9.64 9.98 0.21
C LEU A 328 -8.53 10.65 1.05
N ALA A 329 -7.64 11.44 0.44
CA ALA A 329 -6.61 12.19 1.15
C ALA A 329 -7.20 13.31 2.03
N THR A 330 -8.08 14.14 1.46
CA THR A 330 -8.77 15.20 2.21
C THR A 330 -9.65 14.64 3.34
N LEU A 331 -10.29 13.51 3.11
CA LEU A 331 -11.06 12.80 4.12
C LEU A 331 -10.16 12.25 5.24
N ALA A 332 -9.03 11.64 4.89
CA ALA A 332 -8.07 11.09 5.85
C ALA A 332 -7.51 12.17 6.79
N GLU A 333 -7.10 13.33 6.25
CA GLU A 333 -6.62 14.43 7.06
C GLU A 333 -7.74 15.05 7.93
N HIS A 334 -8.97 15.15 7.41
CA HIS A 334 -10.11 15.57 8.23
C HIS A 334 -10.36 14.63 9.41
N ILE A 335 -10.38 13.32 9.16
CA ILE A 335 -10.56 12.28 10.18
C ILE A 335 -9.42 12.38 11.22
N LYS A 336 -8.18 12.49 10.76
CA LYS A 336 -6.97 12.61 11.59
C LYS A 336 -7.01 13.82 12.52
N SER A 337 -7.49 14.98 12.05
CA SER A 337 -7.61 16.19 12.88
C SER A 337 -8.53 16.02 14.10
N ARG A 338 -9.39 14.98 14.10
CA ARG A 338 -10.32 14.69 15.18
C ARG A 338 -9.80 13.66 16.19
N ILE A 339 -8.55 13.19 16.06
CA ILE A 339 -7.98 12.15 16.94
C ILE A 339 -7.99 12.54 18.43
N ASN A 340 -7.90 13.84 18.75
CA ASN A 340 -7.94 14.35 20.13
C ASN A 340 -9.33 14.83 20.56
N GLN A 341 -10.33 14.73 19.69
CA GLN A 341 -11.70 15.14 19.99
C GLN A 341 -12.49 13.95 20.55
N ASP A 342 -13.44 14.21 21.44
CA ASP A 342 -14.41 13.20 21.88
C ASP A 342 -15.51 13.04 20.83
N SER A 343 -15.15 12.44 19.70
CA SER A 343 -16.01 12.17 18.55
C SER A 343 -15.95 10.68 18.20
N TYR A 344 -16.91 10.19 17.41
CA TYR A 344 -16.88 8.81 16.92
C TYR A 344 -15.54 8.47 16.26
N SER A 345 -15.13 9.28 15.27
CA SER A 345 -13.85 9.11 14.57
C SER A 345 -12.65 9.22 15.52
N GLY A 346 -12.69 10.10 16.52
CA GLY A 346 -11.63 10.20 17.53
C GLY A 346 -11.49 8.94 18.38
N ARG A 347 -12.62 8.36 18.82
CA ARG A 347 -12.64 7.12 19.62
C ARG A 347 -12.15 5.91 18.83
N ILE A 348 -12.58 5.76 17.59
CA ILE A 348 -12.14 4.65 16.72
C ILE A 348 -10.63 4.75 16.43
N GLN A 349 -10.12 5.93 16.10
CA GLN A 349 -8.69 6.13 15.84
C GLN A 349 -7.81 5.83 17.06
N ARG A 350 -8.27 6.18 18.27
CA ARG A 350 -7.54 5.87 19.51
C ARG A 350 -7.57 4.39 19.89
N ASN A 351 -8.37 3.56 19.21
CA ASN A 351 -8.50 2.14 19.46
C ASN A 351 -8.47 1.34 18.13
N PRO A 352 -7.27 1.03 17.61
CA PRO A 352 -7.11 0.30 16.35
C PRO A 352 -7.83 -1.05 16.31
N GLN A 353 -8.00 -1.73 17.44
CA GLN A 353 -8.73 -3.00 17.54
C GLN A 353 -10.22 -2.81 17.28
N LEU A 354 -10.81 -1.74 17.84
CA LEU A 354 -12.20 -1.38 17.56
C LEU A 354 -12.37 -0.94 16.09
N ALA A 355 -11.38 -0.26 15.51
CA ALA A 355 -11.38 0.08 14.10
C ALA A 355 -11.38 -1.17 13.21
N LEU A 356 -10.56 -2.19 13.52
CA LEU A 356 -10.56 -3.48 12.82
C LEU A 356 -11.89 -4.22 12.94
N ALA A 357 -12.49 -4.24 14.13
CA ALA A 357 -13.81 -4.84 14.34
C ALA A 357 -14.87 -4.16 13.47
N LYS A 358 -14.85 -2.83 13.41
CA LYS A 358 -15.72 -2.05 12.52
C LYS A 358 -15.45 -2.37 11.05
N ILE A 359 -14.19 -2.43 10.60
CA ILE A 359 -13.86 -2.83 9.21
C ILE A 359 -14.47 -4.19 8.86
N MET A 360 -14.42 -5.17 9.78
CA MET A 360 -15.06 -6.46 9.55
C MET A 360 -16.59 -6.34 9.43
N GLU A 361 -17.22 -5.54 10.27
CA GLU A 361 -18.66 -5.26 10.21
C GLU A 361 -19.05 -4.62 8.87
N GLU A 362 -18.39 -3.52 8.48
CA GLU A 362 -18.67 -2.81 7.22
C GLU A 362 -18.41 -3.70 5.99
N PHE A 363 -17.37 -4.54 6.04
CA PHE A 363 -17.10 -5.49 4.97
C PHE A 363 -18.26 -6.49 4.81
N TRP A 364 -18.85 -6.96 5.91
CA TRP A 364 -20.02 -7.82 5.85
C TRP A 364 -21.24 -7.07 5.32
N GLU A 365 -21.43 -5.81 5.69
CA GLU A 365 -22.50 -4.96 5.18
C GLU A 365 -22.38 -4.77 3.66
N VAL A 366 -21.16 -4.54 3.14
CA VAL A 366 -20.88 -4.53 1.69
C VAL A 366 -21.29 -5.85 1.02
N VAL A 367 -21.01 -6.99 1.65
CA VAL A 367 -21.33 -8.33 1.10
C VAL A 367 -22.83 -8.58 1.04
N VAL A 368 -23.61 -8.11 2.03
CA VAL A 368 -25.05 -8.36 2.11
C VAL A 368 -25.91 -7.24 1.53
N ALA A 369 -25.32 -6.07 1.25
CA ALA A 369 -26.03 -4.90 0.76
C ALA A 369 -26.68 -5.14 -0.60
N HIS A 370 -27.91 -4.63 -0.73
CA HIS A 370 -28.58 -4.49 -2.02
C HIS A 370 -27.95 -3.34 -2.83
N GLN A 371 -28.12 -3.34 -4.15
CA GLN A 371 -27.47 -2.41 -5.08
C GLN A 371 -27.64 -0.93 -4.72
N ASP A 372 -28.77 -0.56 -4.12
CA ASP A 372 -29.07 0.82 -3.71
C ASP A 372 -28.27 1.32 -2.51
N ASN A 373 -27.81 0.41 -1.63
CA ASN A 373 -27.02 0.74 -0.43
C ASN A 373 -25.52 0.50 -0.60
N GLN A 374 -25.12 -0.17 -1.68
CA GLN A 374 -23.74 -0.63 -1.88
C GLN A 374 -22.71 0.50 -1.88
N ILE A 375 -23.09 1.70 -2.35
CA ILE A 375 -22.24 2.88 -2.29
C ILE A 375 -21.99 3.32 -0.84
N SER A 376 -23.01 3.29 0.02
CA SER A 376 -22.89 3.68 1.43
C SER A 376 -21.97 2.72 2.16
N GLU A 377 -22.24 1.41 2.09
CA GLU A 377 -21.45 0.42 2.82
C GLU A 377 -19.99 0.38 2.34
N CYS A 378 -19.75 0.54 1.04
CA CYS A 378 -18.39 0.64 0.53
C CYS A 378 -17.69 1.91 1.03
N SER A 379 -18.43 3.01 1.21
CA SER A 379 -17.88 4.25 1.75
C SER A 379 -17.55 4.12 3.23
N ASP A 380 -18.42 3.48 4.01
CA ASP A 380 -18.20 3.26 5.45
C ASP A 380 -17.03 2.30 5.70
N LEU A 381 -16.88 1.25 4.88
CA LEU A 381 -15.68 0.40 4.88
C LEU A 381 -14.40 1.21 4.66
N LEU A 382 -14.39 2.11 3.67
CA LEU A 382 -13.23 2.97 3.39
C LEU A 382 -12.95 3.95 4.53
N VAL A 383 -13.99 4.53 5.12
CA VAL A 383 -13.87 5.46 6.26
C VAL A 383 -13.24 4.75 7.47
N HIS A 384 -13.71 3.55 7.82
CA HIS A 384 -13.16 2.80 8.94
C HIS A 384 -11.74 2.29 8.67
N LEU A 385 -11.42 1.93 7.42
CA LEU A 385 -10.05 1.65 7.00
C LEU A 385 -9.14 2.87 7.24
N VAL A 386 -9.57 4.06 6.83
CA VAL A 386 -8.81 5.30 7.07
C VAL A 386 -8.64 5.59 8.57
N MET A 387 -9.68 5.39 9.39
CA MET A 387 -9.57 5.54 10.84
C MET A 387 -8.56 4.55 11.44
N TYR A 388 -8.55 3.30 10.98
CA TYR A 388 -7.58 2.29 11.40
C TYR A 388 -6.15 2.69 11.03
N LEU A 389 -5.93 3.15 9.79
CA LEU A 389 -4.62 3.59 9.32
C LEU A 389 -4.08 4.74 10.16
N ASN A 390 -4.88 5.81 10.33
CA ASN A 390 -4.51 6.95 11.16
C ASN A 390 -4.21 6.56 12.61
N GLY A 391 -5.04 5.70 13.21
CA GLY A 391 -4.84 5.17 14.55
C GLY A 391 -3.58 4.32 14.70
N SER A 392 -3.14 3.70 13.61
CA SER A 392 -1.90 2.91 13.54
C SER A 392 -0.69 3.74 13.11
N GLY A 393 -0.83 5.06 12.94
CA GLY A 393 0.25 5.94 12.49
C GLY A 393 0.63 5.76 11.01
N ILE A 394 -0.21 5.13 10.20
CA ILE A 394 -0.02 4.92 8.76
C ILE A 394 -0.80 6.00 8.00
N SER A 395 -0.14 6.71 7.10
CA SER A 395 -0.79 7.74 6.27
C SER A 395 -1.46 7.11 5.05
N ILE A 396 -2.47 7.78 4.49
CA ILE A 396 -3.09 7.32 3.24
C ILE A 396 -2.12 7.44 2.06
N GLU A 397 -1.17 8.37 2.14
CA GLU A 397 -0.05 8.50 1.20
C GLU A 397 0.83 7.25 1.19
N ASP A 398 1.05 6.60 2.34
CA ASP A 398 1.80 5.34 2.41
C ASP A 398 1.08 4.24 1.62
N ILE A 399 -0.26 4.17 1.70
CA ILE A 399 -1.08 3.24 0.92
C ILE A 399 -1.01 3.56 -0.57
N PHE A 400 -1.08 4.83 -0.96
CA PHE A 400 -0.94 5.22 -2.37
C PHE A 400 0.45 4.90 -2.93
N ASN A 401 1.50 5.07 -2.14
CA ASN A 401 2.85 4.68 -2.51
C ASN A 401 2.95 3.16 -2.75
N GLU A 402 2.37 2.36 -1.85
CA GLU A 402 2.31 0.90 -2.00
C GLU A 402 1.49 0.46 -3.23
N LEU A 403 0.32 1.08 -3.46
CA LEU A 403 -0.49 0.80 -4.65
C LEU A 403 0.24 1.18 -5.94
N HIS A 404 0.96 2.30 -5.93
CA HIS A 404 1.77 2.71 -7.07
C HIS A 404 2.90 1.71 -7.32
N ALA A 405 3.55 1.19 -6.28
CA ALA A 405 4.53 0.10 -6.42
C ALA A 405 3.90 -1.18 -6.99
N ARG A 406 2.73 -1.60 -6.47
CA ARG A 406 2.03 -2.83 -6.87
C ARG A 406 1.50 -2.82 -8.30
N ARG A 407 1.07 -1.67 -8.81
CA ARG A 407 0.56 -1.50 -10.19
C ARG A 407 1.47 -2.12 -11.25
N TRP A 408 2.76 -2.25 -10.96
CA TRP A 408 3.79 -2.64 -11.92
C TRP A 408 4.48 -3.96 -11.60
N ALA A 409 4.04 -4.66 -10.55
CA ALA A 409 4.46 -6.02 -10.20
C ALA A 409 3.22 -6.91 -9.99
N PRO A 410 2.42 -7.19 -11.04
CA PRO A 410 1.17 -7.95 -10.91
C PRO A 410 1.37 -9.37 -10.36
N LYS A 411 2.59 -9.93 -10.45
CA LYS A 411 2.94 -11.22 -9.83
C LYS A 411 3.04 -11.19 -8.29
N LEU A 412 3.10 -10.01 -7.66
CA LEU A 412 3.00 -9.89 -6.18
C LEU A 412 1.57 -10.06 -5.67
N LEU A 413 0.57 -10.19 -6.56
CA LEU A 413 -0.78 -10.64 -6.19
C LEU A 413 -0.87 -12.17 -6.06
N VAL A 414 0.24 -12.92 -6.23
CA VAL A 414 0.30 -14.35 -5.92
C VAL A 414 1.52 -14.65 -5.04
N GLU A 415 1.19 -15.16 -3.84
CA GLU A 415 2.00 -15.87 -2.85
C GLU A 415 3.45 -15.43 -2.67
N ASN A 416 3.65 -14.44 -1.78
CA ASN A 416 4.67 -14.57 -0.74
C ASN A 416 4.37 -13.62 0.44
N THR A 417 3.39 -14.01 1.24
CA THR A 417 3.73 -14.22 2.64
C THR A 417 3.60 -15.71 2.89
N LYS A 418 4.69 -16.44 2.63
CA LYS A 418 5.21 -17.24 3.74
C LYS A 418 5.35 -16.23 4.89
N ILE A 419 4.30 -16.09 5.69
CA ILE A 419 4.48 -15.76 7.09
C ILE A 419 5.57 -16.74 7.47
N SER A 420 6.77 -16.22 7.77
CA SER A 420 7.77 -16.98 8.47
C SER A 420 6.99 -17.76 9.50
N SER A 421 6.95 -19.09 9.37
CA SER A 421 6.66 -19.93 10.52
C SER A 421 7.42 -19.27 11.65
N ASN A 422 6.69 -18.74 12.64
CA ASN A 422 7.28 -18.08 13.79
C ASN A 422 8.17 -19.14 14.45
N GLU A 423 9.40 -19.26 13.97
CA GLU A 423 10.48 -19.82 14.74
C GLU A 423 10.74 -18.75 15.80
N LYS A 424 10.11 -19.00 16.96
CA LYS A 424 10.24 -18.29 18.24
C LYS A 424 9.51 -16.94 18.34
N SER A 425 8.19 -16.93 18.16
CA SER A 425 7.37 -15.95 18.89
C SER A 425 7.10 -16.50 20.30
N ASN A 426 7.48 -15.75 21.34
CA ASN A 426 7.13 -16.04 22.74
C ASN A 426 5.67 -15.68 23.05
N GLU A 427 4.77 -15.97 22.10
CA GLU A 427 3.36 -15.65 22.19
C GLU A 427 2.51 -16.67 21.44
N ILE A 428 1.44 -17.12 22.07
CA ILE A 428 0.41 -17.99 21.50
C ILE A 428 -0.91 -17.23 21.48
N VAL A 429 -1.49 -17.12 20.28
CA VAL A 429 -2.78 -16.47 20.09
C VAL A 429 -3.89 -17.53 20.05
N ILE A 430 -4.91 -17.38 20.90
CA ILE A 430 -6.05 -18.30 21.01
C ILE A 430 -7.36 -17.58 20.67
N GLY A 431 -8.13 -18.13 19.73
CA GLY A 431 -9.47 -17.62 19.41
C GLY A 431 -10.53 -18.07 20.43
N ILE A 432 -11.36 -17.15 20.91
CA ILE A 432 -12.41 -17.40 21.93
C ILE A 432 -13.74 -16.71 21.58
N SER A 433 -14.86 -17.25 22.06
CA SER A 433 -16.19 -16.70 21.75
C SER A 433 -16.36 -15.29 22.31
N ALA A 434 -16.87 -14.36 21.49
CA ALA A 434 -17.12 -12.98 21.89
C ALA A 434 -18.39 -12.81 22.74
N SER A 435 -19.48 -13.53 22.41
CA SER A 435 -20.82 -13.23 22.96
C SER A 435 -21.72 -14.44 23.19
N LYS A 436 -21.55 -15.55 22.46
CA LYS A 436 -22.38 -16.77 22.60
C LYS A 436 -21.70 -17.71 23.59
N TYR A 437 -22.28 -17.84 24.78
CA TYR A 437 -21.77 -18.62 25.93
C TYR A 437 -20.30 -18.32 26.29
N PRO A 438 -19.92 -17.04 26.49
CA PRO A 438 -18.54 -16.66 26.83
C PRO A 438 -18.05 -17.35 28.10
N ASP A 439 -18.93 -17.50 29.10
CA ASP A 439 -18.61 -18.16 30.36
C ASP A 439 -18.14 -19.60 30.14
N LYS A 440 -18.69 -20.32 29.15
CA LYS A 440 -18.25 -21.69 28.82
C LYS A 440 -16.85 -21.74 28.25
N THR A 441 -16.50 -20.78 27.40
CA THR A 441 -15.13 -20.68 26.89
C THR A 441 -14.15 -20.28 27.98
N ASP A 442 -14.57 -19.45 28.92
CA ASP A 442 -13.74 -18.95 30.02
C ASP A 442 -13.52 -20.06 31.08
N GLU A 443 -14.58 -20.75 31.48
CA GLU A 443 -14.54 -21.95 32.34
C GLU A 443 -13.61 -23.01 31.75
N PHE A 444 -13.74 -23.32 30.45
CA PHE A 444 -12.87 -24.28 29.78
C PHE A 444 -11.40 -23.83 29.78
N ALA A 445 -11.13 -22.56 29.48
CA ALA A 445 -9.78 -22.02 29.46
C ALA A 445 -9.12 -22.08 30.84
N GLU A 446 -9.83 -21.70 31.89
CA GLU A 446 -9.28 -21.69 33.25
C GLU A 446 -9.12 -23.11 33.81
N GLU A 447 -10.17 -23.93 33.71
CA GLU A 447 -10.18 -25.26 34.32
C GLU A 447 -9.32 -26.28 33.58
N GLN A 448 -9.31 -26.24 32.24
CA GLN A 448 -8.64 -27.26 31.42
C GLN A 448 -7.26 -26.82 30.93
N LEU A 449 -7.06 -25.52 30.70
CA LEU A 449 -5.86 -24.98 30.06
C LEU A 449 -5.01 -24.13 31.00
N GLY A 450 -5.52 -23.78 32.19
CA GLY A 450 -4.81 -22.92 33.14
C GLY A 450 -4.71 -21.46 32.70
N ILE A 451 -5.63 -20.99 31.86
CA ILE A 451 -5.66 -19.63 31.33
C ILE A 451 -6.90 -18.90 31.87
N LYS A 452 -6.68 -17.92 32.74
CA LYS A 452 -7.75 -17.05 33.23
C LYS A 452 -8.03 -15.94 32.23
N ILE A 453 -9.29 -15.75 31.89
CA ILE A 453 -9.75 -14.75 30.92
C ILE A 453 -10.36 -13.56 31.67
N ALA A 454 -9.84 -12.36 31.41
CA ALA A 454 -10.40 -11.13 31.94
C ALA A 454 -11.20 -10.40 30.85
N ARG A 455 -12.54 -10.45 30.97
CA ARG A 455 -13.46 -9.67 30.11
C ARG A 455 -13.82 -8.37 30.82
N HIS A 456 -13.55 -7.24 30.17
CA HIS A 456 -13.93 -5.93 30.71
C HIS A 456 -15.42 -5.64 30.47
N SER A 457 -16.06 -4.90 31.37
CA SER A 457 -17.48 -4.56 31.26
C SER A 457 -17.77 -3.58 30.11
N GLY A 458 -18.99 -3.64 29.56
CA GLY A 458 -19.43 -2.79 28.46
C GLY A 458 -19.06 -3.35 27.07
N ARG A 459 -19.09 -2.50 26.04
CA ARG A 459 -18.64 -2.87 24.68
C ARG A 459 -17.10 -2.85 24.55
N ASN A 460 -16.39 -3.33 25.58
CA ASN A 460 -14.94 -3.40 25.57
C ASN A 460 -14.51 -4.74 24.96
N LEU A 461 -13.93 -4.67 23.77
CA LEU A 461 -13.43 -5.83 23.02
C LEU A 461 -12.03 -6.26 23.47
N LEU A 462 -11.42 -5.55 24.42
CA LEU A 462 -10.15 -5.97 25.03
C LEU A 462 -10.42 -7.18 25.95
N VAL A 463 -9.69 -8.25 25.72
CA VAL A 463 -9.71 -9.44 26.58
C VAL A 463 -8.27 -9.83 26.87
N GLU A 464 -7.95 -10.00 28.15
CA GLU A 464 -6.61 -10.37 28.60
C GLU A 464 -6.61 -11.83 29.05
N GLY A 465 -5.59 -12.58 28.61
CA GLY A 465 -5.36 -13.95 29.03
C GLY A 465 -4.18 -14.02 29.99
N GLN A 466 -4.39 -14.54 31.19
CA GLN A 466 -3.35 -14.75 32.18
C GLN A 466 -3.15 -16.25 32.42
N ILE A 467 -1.90 -16.72 32.31
CA ILE A 467 -1.56 -18.08 32.70
C ILE A 467 -1.57 -18.15 34.23
N VAL A 468 -2.51 -18.91 34.80
CA VAL A 468 -2.71 -19.07 36.25
C VAL A 468 -2.34 -20.47 36.75
N ASP A 469 -2.37 -21.48 35.88
CA ASP A 469 -1.94 -22.85 36.17
C ASP A 469 -0.98 -23.31 35.08
N ARG A 470 0.31 -23.37 35.45
CA ARG A 470 1.40 -23.60 34.51
C ARG A 470 1.48 -25.05 34.03
N ASP A 471 1.12 -25.99 34.90
CA ASP A 471 1.16 -27.43 34.57
C ASP A 471 0.10 -27.77 33.52
N LYS A 472 -1.11 -27.21 33.68
CA LYS A 472 -2.18 -27.33 32.66
C LYS A 472 -1.79 -26.67 31.34
N PHE A 473 -1.18 -25.48 31.40
CA PHE A 473 -0.75 -24.75 30.20
C PHE A 473 0.31 -25.54 29.40
N CYS A 474 1.33 -26.06 30.07
CA CYS A 474 2.44 -26.77 29.43
C CYS A 474 1.99 -28.07 28.74
N LYS A 475 0.86 -28.67 29.18
CA LYS A 475 0.31 -29.89 28.58
C LYS A 475 -0.07 -29.73 27.10
N TYR A 476 -0.50 -28.53 26.69
CA TYR A 476 -1.01 -28.29 25.33
C TYR A 476 -0.22 -27.26 24.54
N PHE A 477 0.58 -26.43 25.20
CA PHE A 477 1.22 -25.26 24.58
C PHE A 477 2.75 -25.34 24.64
N SER A 478 3.39 -24.66 25.59
CA SER A 478 4.85 -24.54 25.66
C SER A 478 5.35 -24.59 27.10
N HIS A 479 6.54 -25.18 27.28
CA HIS A 479 7.28 -25.18 28.53
C HIS A 479 8.11 -23.88 28.75
N ASP A 480 8.22 -22.98 27.76
CA ASP A 480 8.98 -21.72 27.91
C ASP A 480 8.29 -20.75 28.86
N GLU A 481 8.89 -20.48 30.02
CA GLU A 481 8.38 -19.57 31.06
C GLU A 481 8.01 -18.17 30.55
N ASN A 482 8.67 -17.69 29.50
CA ASN A 482 8.41 -16.38 28.90
C ASN A 482 7.26 -16.37 27.88
N MET A 483 6.59 -17.51 27.68
CA MET A 483 5.47 -17.64 26.76
C MET A 483 4.27 -16.81 27.23
N LYS A 484 3.82 -15.89 26.37
CA LYS A 484 2.60 -15.09 26.55
C LYS A 484 1.40 -15.73 25.88
N VAL A 485 0.21 -15.42 26.38
CA VAL A 485 -1.06 -15.78 25.75
C VAL A 485 -1.79 -14.50 25.39
N SER A 486 -2.20 -14.38 24.14
CA SER A 486 -3.13 -13.35 23.69
C SER A 486 -4.42 -13.99 23.19
N LEU A 487 -5.53 -13.29 23.42
CA LEU A 487 -6.86 -13.79 23.13
C LEU A 487 -7.46 -13.00 21.96
N PHE A 488 -8.04 -13.72 21.01
CA PHE A 488 -8.72 -13.14 19.87
C PHE A 488 -10.21 -13.45 19.97
N ILE A 489 -11.03 -12.45 20.28
CA ILE A 489 -12.48 -12.64 20.32
C ILE A 489 -13.08 -12.67 18.91
N SER A 490 -13.95 -13.63 18.66
CA SER A 490 -14.71 -13.70 17.40
C SER A 490 -16.04 -14.42 17.59
N ARG A 491 -16.90 -14.40 16.57
CA ARG A 491 -18.11 -15.22 16.57
C ARG A 491 -17.70 -16.68 16.40
N PRO A 492 -18.42 -17.64 17.02
CA PRO A 492 -18.07 -19.05 16.91
C PRO A 492 -17.86 -19.51 15.46
N GLN A 493 -18.78 -19.17 14.54
CA GLN A 493 -18.72 -19.56 13.12
C GLN A 493 -17.48 -19.07 12.35
N ASP A 494 -16.80 -18.04 12.85
CA ASP A 494 -15.60 -17.45 12.23
C ASP A 494 -14.31 -18.12 12.74
N MET A 495 -14.37 -18.85 13.88
CA MET A 495 -13.24 -19.58 14.47
C MET A 495 -12.57 -20.58 13.53
N PRO A 496 -13.32 -21.40 12.76
CA PRO A 496 -12.71 -22.32 11.80
C PRO A 496 -11.84 -21.59 10.78
N TRP A 497 -12.28 -20.42 10.30
CA TRP A 497 -11.52 -19.63 9.33
C TRP A 497 -10.28 -18.97 9.94
N LEU A 498 -10.37 -18.47 11.17
CA LEU A 498 -9.21 -17.93 11.90
C LEU A 498 -8.12 -18.98 12.09
N LEU A 499 -8.53 -20.21 12.42
CA LEU A 499 -7.63 -21.34 12.56
C LEU A 499 -7.05 -21.76 11.20
N ALA A 500 -7.89 -21.91 10.16
CA ALA A 500 -7.46 -22.31 8.82
C ALA A 500 -6.48 -21.31 8.17
N SER A 501 -6.69 -20.02 8.43
CA SER A 501 -5.82 -18.94 7.94
C SER A 501 -4.53 -18.77 8.74
N LYS A 502 -4.31 -19.60 9.77
CA LYS A 502 -3.16 -19.53 10.68
C LYS A 502 -3.00 -18.17 11.35
N ARG A 503 -4.11 -17.43 11.53
CA ARG A 503 -4.16 -16.14 12.24
C ARG A 503 -4.13 -16.33 13.76
N VAL A 504 -4.63 -17.47 14.22
CA VAL A 504 -4.52 -17.94 15.60
C VAL A 504 -3.87 -19.32 15.60
N ALA A 505 -3.16 -19.66 16.68
CA ALA A 505 -2.56 -20.98 16.82
C ALA A 505 -3.61 -22.03 17.20
N HIS A 506 -4.58 -21.62 18.02
CA HIS A 506 -5.62 -22.49 18.53
C HIS A 506 -6.96 -21.74 18.65
N VAL A 507 -8.06 -22.48 18.73
CA VAL A 507 -9.38 -21.93 19.06
C VAL A 507 -10.04 -22.76 20.16
N ILE A 508 -10.77 -22.09 21.06
CA ILE A 508 -11.65 -22.71 22.03
C ILE A 508 -13.08 -22.52 21.53
N THR A 509 -13.73 -23.62 21.13
CA THR A 509 -15.09 -23.55 20.58
C THR A 509 -15.85 -24.86 20.79
N PHE A 510 -17.13 -24.89 20.44
CA PHE A 510 -17.92 -26.11 20.47
C PHE A 510 -17.61 -26.98 19.25
N GLU A 511 -17.68 -28.30 19.44
CA GLU A 511 -17.47 -29.26 18.36
C GLU A 511 -18.42 -29.03 17.18
N THR A 512 -19.62 -28.51 17.46
CA THR A 512 -20.65 -28.24 16.46
C THR A 512 -20.26 -27.15 15.49
N VAL A 513 -19.36 -26.27 15.90
CA VAL A 513 -18.84 -25.17 15.10
C VAL A 513 -17.71 -25.65 14.20
N ILE A 514 -16.72 -26.34 14.76
CA ILE A 514 -15.52 -26.75 14.03
C ILE A 514 -15.82 -27.92 13.06
N LYS A 515 -16.76 -28.82 13.41
CA LYS A 515 -17.15 -29.97 12.57
C LYS A 515 -17.88 -29.58 11.28
N ASN A 516 -18.39 -28.34 11.17
CA ASN A 516 -18.91 -27.82 9.90
C ASN A 516 -17.83 -27.72 8.80
N TYR A 517 -16.55 -27.76 9.18
CA TYR A 517 -15.42 -27.62 8.26
C TYR A 517 -14.42 -28.77 8.48
N PRO A 518 -14.77 -30.02 8.12
CA PRO A 518 -13.87 -31.14 8.33
C PRO A 518 -12.60 -31.01 7.47
N LYS A 519 -11.46 -31.53 7.97
CA LYS A 519 -10.17 -31.77 7.27
C LYS A 519 -9.04 -30.72 7.39
N PHE A 520 -9.08 -29.77 8.33
CA PHE A 520 -7.95 -28.84 8.52
C PHE A 520 -7.55 -28.61 9.99
N TYR A 521 -8.15 -29.31 10.94
CA TYR A 521 -7.91 -29.12 12.37
C TYR A 521 -7.62 -30.44 13.08
N THR A 522 -6.95 -30.35 14.22
CA THR A 522 -6.67 -31.43 15.17
C THR A 522 -7.37 -31.11 16.48
N VAL A 523 -8.02 -32.12 17.07
CA VAL A 523 -8.59 -32.03 18.42
C VAL A 523 -7.46 -32.23 19.43
N LEU A 524 -7.16 -31.21 20.23
CA LEU A 524 -6.12 -31.28 21.26
C LEU A 524 -6.70 -31.69 22.62
N HIS A 525 -7.87 -31.18 22.96
CA HIS A 525 -8.60 -31.52 24.18
C HIS A 525 -10.08 -31.21 24.02
N GLU A 526 -10.96 -32.04 24.58
CA GLU A 526 -12.41 -31.83 24.59
C GLU A 526 -12.99 -32.29 25.92
N ILE A 527 -14.00 -31.57 26.41
CA ILE A 527 -14.86 -32.00 27.51
C ILE A 527 -16.32 -31.92 27.09
N VAL A 528 -17.17 -32.68 27.79
CA VAL A 528 -18.61 -32.62 27.62
C VAL A 528 -19.16 -31.42 28.40
N ASP A 529 -19.97 -30.59 27.75
CA ASP A 529 -20.77 -29.57 28.42
C ASP A 529 -22.05 -30.21 28.98
N PRO A 530 -22.29 -30.15 30.29
CA PRO A 530 -23.45 -30.79 30.92
C PRO A 530 -24.72 -29.95 30.82
N SER A 531 -24.64 -28.69 30.36
CA SER A 531 -25.69 -27.68 30.44
C SER A 531 -26.44 -27.45 29.13
N LEU A 532 -25.73 -27.52 28.00
CA LEU A 532 -26.21 -27.15 26.67
C LEU A 532 -26.64 -28.34 25.82
N SER A 533 -27.57 -28.08 24.90
CA SER A 533 -28.05 -29.01 23.88
C SER A 533 -28.17 -28.31 22.53
N LEU A 534 -28.04 -29.04 21.42
CA LEU A 534 -28.35 -28.52 20.08
C LEU A 534 -29.72 -29.04 19.66
N ALA A 535 -30.63 -28.16 19.27
CA ALA A 535 -32.02 -28.48 18.95
C ALA A 535 -32.43 -27.92 17.59
N LEU A 536 -33.40 -28.57 16.94
CA LEU A 536 -34.25 -27.93 15.94
C LEU A 536 -35.49 -27.38 16.62
N VAL A 537 -35.76 -26.10 16.38
CA VAL A 537 -36.89 -25.37 16.93
C VAL A 537 -37.84 -24.92 15.83
N CYS A 538 -39.12 -24.81 16.17
CA CYS A 538 -40.17 -24.26 15.33
C CYS A 538 -40.96 -23.21 16.11
N ARG A 539 -41.83 -22.46 15.42
CA ARG A 539 -42.84 -21.64 16.11
C ARG A 539 -43.76 -22.56 16.91
N LYS A 540 -44.21 -22.08 18.07
CA LYS A 540 -45.13 -22.83 18.93
C LYS A 540 -46.41 -23.18 18.17
N GLY A 541 -46.76 -24.47 18.11
CA GLY A 541 -47.93 -24.96 17.39
C GLY A 541 -47.76 -25.07 15.87
N ALA A 542 -46.55 -24.90 15.34
CA ALA A 542 -46.27 -25.14 13.94
C ALA A 542 -46.44 -26.63 13.58
N CYS A 543 -47.06 -26.90 12.42
CA CYS A 543 -47.22 -28.26 11.92
C CYS A 543 -45.95 -28.71 11.19
N VAL A 544 -45.11 -29.49 11.87
CA VAL A 544 -43.86 -30.05 11.32
C VAL A 544 -44.04 -31.54 11.06
N GLU A 545 -44.40 -31.91 9.83
CA GLU A 545 -44.69 -33.29 9.40
C GLU A 545 -43.71 -33.76 8.31
N PRO A 546 -42.52 -34.31 8.66
CA PRO A 546 -41.52 -34.73 7.69
C PRO A 546 -41.98 -35.73 6.65
N GLU A 547 -42.99 -36.53 6.98
CA GLU A 547 -43.59 -37.54 6.10
C GLU A 547 -44.25 -36.90 4.86
N LYS A 548 -44.74 -35.66 4.99
CA LYS A 548 -45.38 -34.90 3.89
C LYS A 548 -44.38 -34.13 3.04
N TRP A 549 -43.10 -34.11 3.40
CA TRP A 549 -42.08 -33.40 2.64
C TRP A 549 -41.74 -34.16 1.35
N THR A 550 -41.79 -33.44 0.23
CA THR A 550 -41.57 -33.97 -1.12
C THR A 550 -40.64 -33.05 -1.90
N ALA A 551 -40.15 -33.50 -3.06
CA ALA A 551 -39.30 -32.68 -3.92
C ALA A 551 -39.99 -31.39 -4.40
N GLN A 552 -41.33 -31.37 -4.45
CA GLN A 552 -42.16 -30.24 -4.87
C GLN A 552 -42.59 -29.36 -3.70
N ASN A 553 -42.55 -29.86 -2.46
CA ASN A 553 -42.94 -29.13 -1.25
C ASN A 553 -41.86 -29.30 -0.17
N LYS A 554 -40.76 -28.57 -0.36
CA LYS A 554 -39.59 -28.62 0.53
C LYS A 554 -39.69 -27.55 1.59
N PRO A 555 -39.61 -27.87 2.90
CA PRO A 555 -39.47 -26.86 3.92
C PRO A 555 -38.10 -26.19 3.81
N LEU A 556 -38.01 -24.95 4.26
CA LEU A 556 -36.76 -24.24 4.45
C LEU A 556 -36.34 -24.31 5.92
N ILE A 557 -35.09 -24.69 6.16
CA ILE A 557 -34.49 -24.85 7.49
C ILE A 557 -33.31 -23.88 7.59
N ALA A 558 -33.35 -22.95 8.53
CA ALA A 558 -32.22 -22.06 8.82
C ALA A 558 -31.21 -22.80 9.72
N SER A 559 -29.92 -22.80 9.37
CA SER A 559 -28.92 -23.50 10.18
C SER A 559 -27.55 -22.82 10.27
N GLU A 560 -27.07 -22.65 11.50
CA GLU A 560 -25.67 -22.35 11.85
C GLU A 560 -24.81 -23.63 11.83
N HIS A 561 -25.40 -24.78 12.15
CA HIS A 561 -24.76 -26.10 12.30
C HIS A 561 -25.19 -27.08 11.20
N VAL A 562 -25.05 -26.66 9.95
CA VAL A 562 -25.49 -27.36 8.74
C VAL A 562 -25.10 -28.84 8.74
N HIS A 563 -23.87 -29.16 9.14
CA HIS A 563 -23.38 -30.55 9.20
C HIS A 563 -24.18 -31.40 10.19
N HIS A 564 -24.51 -30.86 11.35
CA HIS A 564 -25.26 -31.55 12.39
C HIS A 564 -26.73 -31.71 12.03
N VAL A 565 -27.35 -30.66 11.48
CA VAL A 565 -28.74 -30.73 11.00
C VAL A 565 -28.88 -31.75 9.88
N THR A 566 -27.97 -31.70 8.90
CA THR A 566 -27.91 -32.65 7.78
C THR A 566 -27.88 -34.09 8.29
N ARG A 567 -26.91 -34.42 9.15
CA ARG A 567 -26.76 -35.79 9.66
C ARG A 567 -27.95 -36.24 10.49
N PHE A 568 -28.54 -35.34 11.26
CA PHE A 568 -29.72 -35.65 12.05
C PHE A 568 -30.92 -36.01 11.16
N LEU A 569 -31.17 -35.21 10.10
CA LEU A 569 -32.24 -35.49 9.15
C LEU A 569 -32.00 -36.78 8.36
N GLU A 570 -30.75 -37.07 7.99
CA GLU A 570 -30.37 -38.35 7.38
C GLU A 570 -30.64 -39.54 8.31
N GLN A 571 -30.33 -39.42 9.61
CA GLN A 571 -30.64 -40.45 10.62
C GLN A 571 -32.14 -40.66 10.81
N MET A 572 -32.95 -39.62 10.59
CA MET A 572 -34.41 -39.71 10.52
C MET A 572 -34.93 -40.25 9.18
N ASN A 573 -34.05 -40.70 8.29
CA ASN A 573 -34.36 -41.19 6.94
C ASN A 573 -35.03 -40.13 6.03
N ILE A 574 -34.74 -38.84 6.26
CA ILE A 574 -35.18 -37.71 5.44
C ILE A 574 -34.10 -37.40 4.42
N LYS A 575 -34.40 -37.65 3.14
CA LYS A 575 -33.46 -37.39 2.04
C LYS A 575 -33.27 -35.90 1.78
N HIS A 576 -32.06 -35.52 1.37
CA HIS A 576 -31.65 -34.15 1.02
C HIS A 576 -32.52 -33.45 -0.02
N ASP A 577 -33.12 -34.20 -0.94
CA ASP A 577 -34.00 -33.65 -1.97
C ASP A 577 -35.37 -33.22 -1.44
N LYS A 578 -35.71 -33.54 -0.18
CA LYS A 578 -36.99 -33.24 0.46
C LYS A 578 -37.00 -31.96 1.29
N TYR A 579 -35.87 -31.30 1.52
CA TYR A 579 -35.78 -30.05 2.29
C TYR A 579 -34.77 -29.08 1.66
N HIS A 580 -34.83 -27.82 2.06
CA HIS A 580 -33.80 -26.83 1.79
C HIS A 580 -33.14 -26.43 3.11
N LEU A 581 -31.82 -26.55 3.17
CA LEU A 581 -31.03 -26.14 4.31
C LEU A 581 -30.28 -24.87 3.94
N ASP A 582 -30.63 -23.76 4.58
CA ASP A 582 -30.05 -22.45 4.35
C ASP A 582 -28.98 -22.19 5.41
N LYS A 583 -27.73 -22.05 4.98
CA LYS A 583 -26.64 -21.72 5.89
C LYS A 583 -26.69 -20.23 6.18
N ILE A 584 -26.82 -19.87 7.45
CA ILE A 584 -26.98 -18.49 7.88
C ILE A 584 -25.83 -18.01 8.76
N THR A 585 -25.67 -16.70 8.85
CA THR A 585 -24.54 -16.03 9.52
C THR A 585 -24.95 -15.24 10.78
N GLY A 586 -26.24 -15.21 11.11
CA GLY A 586 -26.78 -14.64 12.35
C GLY A 586 -27.37 -15.73 13.25
N SER A 587 -28.03 -15.34 14.36
CA SER A 587 -28.76 -16.30 15.18
C SER A 587 -29.86 -16.98 14.35
N SER A 588 -29.77 -18.29 14.21
CA SER A 588 -30.79 -19.12 13.54
C SER A 588 -32.19 -18.93 14.07
N GLU A 589 -32.35 -18.83 15.38
CA GLU A 589 -33.68 -18.54 15.95
C GLU A 589 -34.17 -17.15 15.54
N GLY A 590 -33.28 -16.17 15.37
CA GLY A 590 -33.63 -14.83 14.93
C GLY A 590 -34.25 -14.80 13.53
N PHE A 591 -33.78 -15.65 12.61
CA PHE A 591 -34.41 -15.78 11.28
C PHE A 591 -35.80 -16.41 11.35
N LEU A 592 -35.98 -17.36 12.28
CA LEU A 592 -37.28 -17.98 12.52
C LEU A 592 -38.26 -17.00 13.17
N VAL A 593 -37.80 -16.10 14.04
CA VAL A 593 -38.64 -15.08 14.71
C VAL A 593 -38.99 -13.94 13.75
N ASN A 594 -38.02 -13.46 12.98
CA ASN A 594 -38.18 -12.24 12.17
C ASN A 594 -38.77 -12.49 10.78
N THR A 595 -38.88 -13.75 10.33
CA THR A 595 -39.35 -14.06 8.98
C THR A 595 -40.19 -15.33 8.94
N ASP A 596 -41.30 -15.32 8.18
CA ASP A 596 -42.17 -16.50 7.97
C ASP A 596 -41.64 -17.48 6.90
N LYS A 597 -40.42 -17.25 6.41
CA LYS A 597 -39.79 -18.04 5.35
C LYS A 597 -39.36 -19.43 5.83
N TYR A 598 -38.92 -19.55 7.07
CA TYR A 598 -38.32 -20.77 7.62
C TYR A 598 -39.33 -21.58 8.45
N LEU A 599 -39.36 -22.90 8.23
CA LEU A 599 -40.16 -23.83 9.04
C LEU A 599 -39.44 -24.22 10.34
N LEU A 600 -38.13 -24.46 10.23
CA LEU A 600 -37.28 -24.88 11.33
C LEU A 600 -36.02 -24.01 11.38
N ALA A 601 -35.45 -23.88 12.57
CA ALA A 601 -34.12 -23.33 12.79
C ALA A 601 -33.35 -24.22 13.77
N ASP A 602 -32.03 -24.33 13.64
CA ASP A 602 -31.22 -24.93 14.71
C ASP A 602 -30.87 -23.91 15.79
N THR A 603 -30.69 -24.35 17.04
CA THR A 603 -30.19 -23.47 18.09
C THR A 603 -29.59 -24.25 19.24
N ILE A 604 -28.67 -23.63 19.97
CA ILE A 604 -28.13 -24.17 21.21
C ILE A 604 -29.04 -23.70 22.37
N VAL A 605 -29.47 -24.64 23.20
CA VAL A 605 -30.45 -24.39 24.29
C VAL A 605 -29.87 -24.82 25.64
N GLU A 606 -29.96 -23.92 26.62
CA GLU A 606 -29.58 -24.19 28.02
C GLU A 606 -30.80 -24.46 28.92
N THR A 607 -31.75 -23.51 28.99
CA THR A 607 -32.90 -23.54 29.91
C THR A 607 -34.27 -23.42 29.22
N GLY A 608 -34.31 -23.16 27.91
CA GLY A 608 -35.56 -23.00 27.13
C GLY A 608 -36.23 -21.62 27.25
N LYS A 609 -35.85 -20.79 28.23
CA LYS A 609 -36.45 -19.46 28.49
C LYS A 609 -36.50 -18.57 27.24
N THR A 610 -35.41 -18.48 26.49
CA THR A 610 -35.33 -17.68 25.25
C THR A 610 -36.28 -18.19 24.17
N LEU A 611 -36.56 -19.50 24.13
CA LEU A 611 -37.54 -20.05 23.20
C LEU A 611 -38.95 -19.63 23.58
N GLU A 612 -39.29 -19.72 24.88
CA GLU A 612 -40.59 -19.29 25.39
C GLU A 612 -40.85 -17.80 25.15
N GLU A 613 -39.86 -16.94 25.42
CA GLU A 613 -39.93 -15.49 25.18
C GLU A 613 -40.15 -15.14 23.70
N ASN A 614 -39.65 -15.97 22.78
CA ASN A 614 -39.79 -15.78 21.34
C ASN A 614 -40.94 -16.61 20.71
N ASN A 615 -41.80 -17.22 21.53
CA ASN A 615 -42.89 -18.10 21.08
C ASN A 615 -42.42 -19.26 20.17
N LEU A 616 -41.27 -19.85 20.51
CA LEU A 616 -40.67 -21.01 19.86
C LEU A 616 -40.77 -22.24 20.77
N GLU A 617 -40.69 -23.42 20.18
CA GLU A 617 -40.61 -24.70 20.89
C GLU A 617 -39.59 -25.65 20.25
N ILE A 618 -39.04 -26.56 21.05
CA ILE A 618 -38.15 -27.60 20.57
C ILE A 618 -38.98 -28.64 19.81
N TRP A 619 -38.70 -28.78 18.52
CA TRP A 619 -39.25 -29.87 17.72
C TRP A 619 -38.48 -31.17 17.99
N LYS A 620 -37.15 -31.13 17.88
CA LYS A 620 -36.25 -32.27 18.13
C LYS A 620 -34.91 -31.83 18.68
N LEU A 621 -34.31 -32.67 19.51
CA LEU A 621 -32.91 -32.52 19.93
C LEU A 621 -32.00 -33.19 18.90
N ILE A 622 -31.06 -32.42 18.34
CA ILE A 622 -29.99 -32.93 17.48
C ILE A 622 -28.87 -33.51 18.33
N ILE A 623 -28.44 -32.77 19.36
CA ILE A 623 -27.47 -33.21 20.36
C ILE A 623 -28.10 -33.00 21.74
N PRO A 624 -28.43 -34.08 22.46
CA PRO A 624 -28.96 -33.99 23.81
C PRO A 624 -28.00 -33.31 24.79
N LYS A 625 -28.57 -32.82 25.89
CA LYS A 625 -27.82 -32.28 27.02
C LYS A 625 -26.84 -33.31 27.56
N GLY A 626 -25.61 -32.89 27.85
CA GLY A 626 -24.54 -33.80 28.29
C GLY A 626 -23.89 -34.60 27.15
N GLN A 627 -24.07 -34.19 25.89
CA GLN A 627 -23.34 -34.76 24.74
C GLN A 627 -22.61 -33.71 23.91
N LEU A 628 -22.97 -32.43 24.05
CA LEU A 628 -22.28 -31.33 23.39
C LEU A 628 -20.86 -31.21 23.95
N ARG A 629 -19.86 -30.98 23.10
CA ARG A 629 -18.47 -30.87 23.53
C ARG A 629 -17.89 -29.50 23.24
N ILE A 630 -17.17 -28.95 24.21
CA ILE A 630 -16.31 -27.78 24.05
C ILE A 630 -14.85 -28.27 24.06
N GLY A 631 -14.01 -27.68 23.22
CA GLY A 631 -12.65 -28.16 23.06
C GLY A 631 -11.66 -27.12 22.59
N LEU A 632 -10.39 -27.49 22.71
CA LEU A 632 -9.25 -26.83 22.14
C LEU A 632 -8.91 -27.50 20.81
N TYR A 633 -8.91 -26.72 19.73
CA TYR A 633 -8.59 -27.19 18.38
C TYR A 633 -7.38 -26.44 17.85
N GLY A 634 -6.43 -27.18 17.27
CA GLY A 634 -5.24 -26.66 16.57
C GLY A 634 -5.32 -26.91 15.07
N TYR A 635 -4.48 -26.23 14.28
CA TYR A 635 -4.40 -26.46 12.83
C TYR A 635 -3.73 -27.81 12.53
N CYS A 636 -4.26 -28.56 11.55
CA CYS A 636 -3.68 -29.81 11.05
C CYS A 636 -2.76 -29.48 9.87
N ASN A 637 -1.46 -29.79 9.99
CA ASN A 637 -0.44 -29.49 8.97
C ASN A 637 -0.61 -30.30 7.68
#